data_AF-A0A7S2W293-F1
#
_entry.id   AF-A0A7S2W293-F1
#
_cell.length_a   1.000
_cell.length_b   1.000
_cell.length_c   1.000
_cell.angle_alpha   90.00
_cell.angle_beta   90.00
_cell.angle_gamma   90.00
#
_symmetry.space_group_name_H-M   'P 1'
#
loop_
_entity.id
_entity.type
_entity.pdbx_description
1 polymer ?
#
loop_
_entity_poly.entity_id
_entity_poly.type
_entity_poly.pdbx_seq_one_letter_code
_entity_poly.pdbx_strand_id
1 'polypeptide(L)'
;PRKSQLAETSPHSIMVNFTIEQLRSIMDLKDNIRSMSVIAHVDHGKSTLTDSLVSKAGIIASSRAGDARFTDTRADEQERGITIKSTGISMFFEYNMDEDEKAIQKALAQNAAATSARIQAQAATDREEGEAGELAAAAAPAPEAEAPAAEAEAPAAAAAAGGDLNIGENSYMINLIDSPGHVDFSSEVTAALRITDGALVVVDTIEGVCVQTETVLRQAISERVRPVLMVNKVDRALLELQLPPEELYQAFARAIESVNVVIATYSDDAMGDLQVDPTKGTIAFGSGLHQWAFTLKKFARIYSAKFGIAQEKMMQKLWGDNYFDAKNKKWVKKSGDQGLQRCFCQFIMDPVCKMFDAVMNDKKQKIAKMLKAVGVELKSDEKELVGKPLLKRIMQRWLPASDAVLEMIVVHLPSPVTAQQYRVATLYDGPLDDEAATAIRNCDTSPTAPLMMYISKMVPAQDRGRFYAFGRVYAGKIKTGQKVRILGPNFVPGNKSDLWVKNVQRTLIMMGRTQEQVQDIPAGNTAGLVGIDQYLLKSGTLTTLESAHPIKTMKFSVSPVVRVSVAPKSSKDLPKLVEGMKRLSKSDPMVLCYTEETGEHIIAGCGELHLEICLKDLQEDFMGTEVEIGNPIVSYRESCSEKSSQVCLSKSANKHNRLYVIAEPLGEEFTNDIEDKKIDPRGDPKIRGRYIADTYGWDIGEARKIWAFGPDGTGPNCFTDQTKGVDYLLEIKESVNNGFAWAAKTGPMCDEEMRGVKFMLQDVTLHADSIHRGMGQIMPVARRVCFASLLTASPVIYEPMFLVDISVPQDAMGGCYGMMSTRRGHVFHEEQQPGTPMMHLKAYLPVSESFGFNSDLGKATGGKAFPQMVFSHWALFGGNPLTEGTKAHQAVIDTRARKGLSEGMPPLDRFLDRL
;
A
#
# COMPACT_ATOMS: atom_id res chain seq x y z
N PRO A 1 26.46 34.32 -52.22
CA PRO A 1 25.93 35.34 -51.26
C PRO A 1 24.39 35.26 -51.19
N ARG A 2 23.87 34.34 -50.38
CA ARG A 2 23.18 34.57 -49.09
C ARG A 2 21.83 35.28 -49.18
N LYS A 3 20.76 34.50 -48.96
CA LYS A 3 19.64 34.71 -48.02
C LYS A 3 18.80 33.43 -48.06
N SER A 4 18.93 32.49 -47.12
CA SER A 4 18.31 32.46 -45.77
C SER A 4 16.78 32.56 -45.82
N GLN A 5 16.09 31.43 -45.72
CA GLN A 5 14.87 31.30 -44.93
C GLN A 5 14.61 29.83 -44.59
N LEU A 6 14.75 29.60 -43.28
CA LEU A 6 14.43 28.47 -42.42
C LEU A 6 13.27 27.58 -42.88
N ALA A 7 13.53 26.28 -43.01
CA ALA A 7 12.54 25.24 -42.83
C ALA A 7 12.50 24.90 -41.33
N GLU A 8 11.39 25.23 -40.68
CA GLU A 8 11.08 24.80 -39.32
C GLU A 8 10.97 23.27 -39.28
N THR A 9 11.92 22.64 -38.59
CA THR A 9 11.81 21.25 -38.16
C THR A 9 11.28 21.25 -36.74
N SER A 10 10.09 20.66 -36.55
CA SER A 10 9.42 20.49 -35.26
C SER A 10 10.30 19.71 -34.26
N PRO A 11 10.46 20.15 -33.00
CA PRO A 11 11.42 19.55 -32.08
C PRO A 11 10.77 18.59 -31.07
N HIS A 12 9.84 17.69 -31.41
CA HIS A 12 9.27 16.74 -30.43
C HIS A 12 9.15 15.31 -31.00
N SER A 13 10.27 14.58 -31.01
CA SER A 13 10.26 13.11 -30.93
C SER A 13 11.19 12.70 -29.79
N ILE A 14 10.59 12.23 -28.71
CA ILE A 14 11.31 11.67 -27.57
C ILE A 14 11.89 10.35 -28.08
N MET A 15 13.21 10.30 -28.33
CA MET A 15 13.90 9.10 -28.79
C MET A 15 13.89 8.04 -27.70
N VAL A 16 12.83 7.24 -27.70
CA VAL A 16 12.87 5.88 -27.16
C VAL A 16 13.60 5.04 -28.20
N ASN A 17 14.64 4.30 -27.82
CA ASN A 17 15.39 3.42 -28.75
C ASN A 17 14.57 2.18 -29.21
N PHE A 18 13.25 2.15 -28.99
CA PHE A 18 12.39 0.99 -29.22
C PHE A 18 11.19 1.34 -30.09
N THR A 19 10.81 0.41 -30.96
CA THR A 19 9.50 0.43 -31.64
C THR A 19 8.42 -0.14 -30.73
N ILE A 20 7.15 0.19 -31.00
CA ILE A 20 6.00 -0.38 -30.29
C ILE A 20 5.95 -1.91 -30.45
N GLU A 21 6.36 -2.42 -31.62
CA GLU A 21 6.43 -3.85 -31.90
C GLU A 21 7.47 -4.55 -31.03
N GLN A 22 8.64 -3.94 -30.84
CA GLN A 22 9.67 -4.43 -29.92
C GLN A 22 9.15 -4.47 -28.49
N LEU A 23 8.56 -3.37 -27.99
CA LEU A 23 7.93 -3.31 -26.67
C LEU A 23 6.82 -4.36 -26.50
N ARG A 24 6.03 -4.62 -27.53
CA ARG A 24 5.01 -5.68 -27.49
C ARG A 24 5.64 -7.07 -27.45
N SER A 25 6.70 -7.33 -28.21
CA SER A 25 7.34 -8.66 -28.26
C SER A 25 8.01 -9.07 -26.94
N ILE A 26 8.63 -8.12 -26.22
CA ILE A 26 9.23 -8.43 -24.91
C ILE A 26 8.18 -8.79 -23.84
N MET A 27 6.93 -8.35 -24.00
CA MET A 27 5.84 -8.72 -23.08
C MET A 27 5.49 -10.22 -23.11
N ASP A 28 5.84 -10.94 -24.18
CA ASP A 28 5.66 -12.39 -24.24
C ASP A 28 6.79 -13.15 -23.48
N LEU A 29 7.94 -12.51 -23.21
CA LEU A 29 9.03 -13.06 -22.39
C LEU A 29 8.75 -12.87 -20.89
N LYS A 30 7.73 -13.57 -20.38
CA LYS A 30 7.18 -13.38 -19.02
C LYS A 30 8.22 -13.53 -17.90
N ASP A 31 9.21 -14.40 -18.09
CA ASP A 31 10.29 -14.61 -17.11
C ASP A 31 11.30 -13.45 -17.06
N ASN A 32 11.32 -12.60 -18.09
CA ASN A 32 12.19 -11.43 -18.19
C ASN A 32 11.47 -10.13 -17.78
N ILE A 33 10.24 -10.22 -17.29
CA ILE A 33 9.51 -9.07 -16.76
C ILE A 33 9.81 -8.93 -15.27
N ARG A 34 10.00 -7.69 -14.80
CA ARG A 34 10.03 -7.34 -13.37
C ARG A 34 9.03 -6.22 -13.13
N SER A 35 7.99 -6.48 -12.35
CA SER A 35 7.04 -5.45 -11.95
C SER A 35 7.31 -5.05 -10.51
N MET A 36 7.61 -3.78 -10.26
CA MET A 36 8.01 -3.30 -8.95
C MET A 36 7.47 -1.91 -8.61
N SER A 37 7.36 -1.62 -7.32
CA SER A 37 7.12 -0.27 -6.81
C SER A 37 8.34 0.25 -6.06
N VAL A 38 8.43 1.57 -5.90
CA VAL A 38 9.46 2.20 -5.06
C VAL A 38 8.82 2.68 -3.75
N ILE A 39 9.27 2.11 -2.64
CA ILE A 39 8.81 2.43 -1.29
C ILE A 39 9.84 3.34 -0.64
N ALA A 40 9.43 4.52 -0.19
CA ALA A 40 10.29 5.42 0.54
C ALA A 40 9.46 6.35 1.41
N HIS A 41 10.06 6.87 2.47
CA HIS A 41 9.53 8.01 3.20
C HIS A 41 9.70 9.31 2.37
N VAL A 42 8.96 10.36 2.75
CA VAL A 42 9.09 11.70 2.16
C VAL A 42 10.56 12.13 2.20
N ASP A 43 11.04 12.77 1.15
CA ASP A 43 12.41 13.28 1.03
C ASP A 43 13.53 12.24 1.13
N HIS A 44 13.28 10.93 1.17
CA HIS A 44 14.34 9.89 1.12
C HIS A 44 14.99 9.75 -0.26
N GLY A 45 14.64 10.62 -1.21
CA GLY A 45 15.27 10.72 -2.53
C GLY A 45 14.74 9.72 -3.57
N LYS A 46 13.48 9.29 -3.41
CA LYS A 46 12.76 8.37 -4.31
C LYS A 46 12.70 8.89 -5.75
N SER A 47 12.10 10.05 -6.00
CA SER A 47 11.92 10.58 -7.37
C SER A 47 13.26 10.83 -8.06
N THR A 48 14.25 11.33 -7.31
CA THR A 48 15.62 11.56 -7.80
C THR A 48 16.32 10.25 -8.19
N LEU A 49 16.08 9.17 -7.44
CA LEU A 49 16.58 7.84 -7.78
C LEU A 49 15.87 7.29 -9.03
N THR A 50 14.55 7.41 -9.10
CA THR A 50 13.77 6.95 -10.25
C THR A 50 14.21 7.64 -11.55
N ASP A 51 14.50 8.94 -11.50
CA ASP A 51 15.10 9.68 -12.62
C ASP A 51 16.41 9.05 -13.13
N SER A 52 17.22 8.46 -12.24
CA SER A 52 18.44 7.75 -12.63
C SER A 52 18.15 6.56 -13.54
N LEU A 53 17.14 5.78 -13.16
CA LEU A 53 16.72 4.58 -13.86
C LEU A 53 16.11 4.95 -15.21
N VAL A 54 15.21 5.93 -15.21
CA VAL A 54 14.55 6.46 -16.41
C VAL A 54 15.57 7.06 -17.38
N SER A 55 16.61 7.73 -16.88
CA SER A 55 17.68 8.25 -17.73
C SER A 55 18.51 7.15 -18.38
N LYS A 56 18.84 6.09 -17.62
CA LYS A 56 19.58 4.95 -18.16
C LYS A 56 18.78 4.20 -19.22
N ALA A 57 17.46 4.14 -19.06
CA ALA A 57 16.54 3.58 -20.05
C ALA A 57 16.40 4.45 -21.32
N GLY A 58 17.06 5.61 -21.39
CA GLY A 58 17.04 6.50 -22.56
C GLY A 58 15.80 7.39 -22.66
N ILE A 59 14.91 7.36 -21.65
CA ILE A 59 13.65 8.11 -21.66
C ILE A 59 13.91 9.61 -21.38
N ILE A 60 14.88 9.93 -20.52
CA ILE A 60 15.31 11.31 -20.24
C ILE A 60 16.81 11.50 -20.46
N ALA A 61 17.19 12.70 -20.89
CA ALA A 61 18.58 13.10 -21.01
C ALA A 61 19.30 13.04 -19.65
N SER A 62 20.50 12.46 -19.62
CA SER A 62 21.31 12.30 -18.39
C SER A 62 21.75 13.62 -17.74
N SER A 63 21.66 14.73 -18.47
CA SER A 63 21.88 16.07 -17.91
C SER A 63 20.71 16.57 -17.06
N ARG A 64 19.51 16.03 -17.27
CA ARG A 64 18.29 16.39 -16.51
C ARG A 64 17.96 15.39 -15.39
N ALA A 65 18.66 14.25 -15.33
CA ALA A 65 18.44 13.23 -14.32
C ALA A 65 18.74 13.75 -12.90
N GLY A 66 17.75 13.64 -12.02
CA GLY A 66 17.81 14.08 -10.62
C GLY A 66 17.17 15.44 -10.37
N ASP A 67 17.06 16.28 -11.40
CA ASP A 67 16.39 17.59 -11.34
C ASP A 67 15.02 17.57 -12.04
N ALA A 68 14.84 16.69 -13.03
CA ALA A 68 13.64 16.59 -13.84
C ALA A 68 12.41 16.10 -13.06
N ARG A 69 12.61 15.16 -12.13
CA ARG A 69 11.54 14.46 -11.40
C ARG A 69 10.45 14.00 -12.36
N PHE A 70 10.83 13.17 -13.33
CA PHE A 70 10.00 12.83 -14.49
C PHE A 70 8.66 12.19 -14.11
N THR A 71 8.65 11.41 -13.02
CA THR A 71 7.47 10.74 -12.46
C THR A 71 6.52 11.67 -11.73
N ASP A 72 6.97 12.84 -11.31
CA ASP A 72 6.13 13.92 -10.79
C ASP A 72 5.49 14.63 -11.99
N THR A 73 4.32 14.14 -12.39
CA THR A 73 3.64 14.53 -13.63
C THR A 73 2.84 15.81 -13.50
N ARG A 74 2.39 16.14 -12.28
CA ARG A 74 1.55 17.29 -11.98
C ARG A 74 2.40 18.51 -11.61
N ALA A 75 1.86 19.71 -11.84
CA ALA A 75 2.57 20.95 -11.55
C ALA A 75 2.80 21.16 -10.05
N ASP A 76 1.82 20.78 -9.22
CA ASP A 76 1.91 20.84 -7.76
C ASP A 76 2.90 19.83 -7.17
N GLU A 77 3.02 18.63 -7.74
CA GLU A 77 4.08 17.66 -7.39
C GLU A 77 5.46 18.27 -7.61
N GLN A 78 5.67 18.93 -8.75
CA GLN A 78 6.96 19.57 -9.07
C GLN A 78 7.28 20.77 -8.18
N GLU A 79 6.27 21.59 -7.87
CA GLU A 79 6.42 22.75 -6.99
C GLU A 79 6.72 22.33 -5.55
N ARG A 80 5.97 21.37 -5.01
CA ARG A 80 6.11 20.89 -3.62
C ARG A 80 7.27 19.91 -3.44
N GLY A 81 7.70 19.25 -4.51
CA GLY A 81 8.73 18.21 -4.48
C GLY A 81 8.32 16.91 -3.81
N ILE A 82 7.02 16.62 -3.81
CA ILE A 82 6.46 15.37 -3.31
C ILE A 82 5.66 14.69 -4.43
N THR A 83 5.71 13.36 -4.48
CA THR A 83 4.85 12.57 -5.38
C THR A 83 3.47 12.40 -4.73
N ILE A 84 2.42 12.72 -5.47
CA ILE A 84 1.01 12.71 -5.01
C ILE A 84 0.25 11.56 -5.67
N LYS A 85 0.45 11.31 -6.97
CA LYS A 85 -0.22 10.25 -7.73
C LYS A 85 0.76 9.20 -8.23
N SER A 86 0.36 7.93 -8.16
CA SER A 86 1.20 6.85 -8.67
C SER A 86 1.32 6.92 -10.19
N THR A 87 2.54 6.83 -10.71
CA THR A 87 2.82 6.81 -12.16
C THR A 87 3.58 5.55 -12.54
N GLY A 88 3.07 4.81 -13.54
CA GLY A 88 3.71 3.62 -14.09
C GLY A 88 4.63 3.95 -15.27
N ILE A 89 5.84 3.40 -15.28
CA ILE A 89 6.84 3.51 -16.35
C ILE A 89 7.33 2.11 -16.69
N SER A 90 7.45 1.80 -17.97
CA SER A 90 8.15 0.60 -18.41
C SER A 90 9.55 0.96 -18.91
N MET A 91 10.57 0.23 -18.47
CA MET A 91 11.97 0.43 -18.82
C MET A 91 12.52 -0.84 -19.46
N PHE A 92 13.41 -0.69 -20.43
CA PHE A 92 14.16 -1.79 -21.01
C PHE A 92 15.58 -1.81 -20.43
N PHE A 93 16.05 -3.01 -20.10
CA PHE A 93 17.42 -3.21 -19.63
C PHE A 93 17.98 -4.51 -20.18
N GLU A 94 19.14 -4.44 -20.82
CA GLU A 94 19.90 -5.61 -21.23
C GLU A 94 20.86 -6.02 -20.13
N TYR A 95 20.78 -7.27 -19.72
CA TYR A 95 21.64 -7.82 -18.68
C TYR A 95 21.97 -9.28 -18.96
N ASN A 96 23.26 -9.60 -19.00
CA ASN A 96 23.71 -10.98 -19.15
C ASN A 96 24.04 -11.54 -17.76
N MET A 97 23.17 -12.44 -17.28
CA MET A 97 23.35 -13.08 -15.98
C MET A 97 24.52 -14.07 -16.00
N ASP A 98 25.36 -14.00 -14.98
CA ASP A 98 26.34 -15.05 -14.66
C ASP A 98 25.64 -16.31 -14.10
N GLU A 99 26.36 -17.45 -14.08
CA GLU A 99 25.76 -18.73 -13.64
C GLU A 99 25.30 -18.69 -12.17
N ASP A 100 25.98 -17.91 -11.33
CA ASP A 100 25.59 -17.70 -9.93
C ASP A 100 24.26 -16.92 -9.86
N GLU A 101 24.05 -15.91 -10.70
CA GLU A 101 22.78 -15.17 -10.81
C GLU A 101 21.62 -16.02 -11.33
N LYS A 102 21.86 -16.85 -12.35
CA LYS A 102 20.86 -17.80 -12.83
C LYS A 102 20.45 -18.78 -11.74
N ALA A 103 21.40 -19.22 -10.92
CA ALA A 103 21.13 -20.08 -9.76
C ALA A 103 20.23 -19.38 -8.73
N ILE A 104 20.43 -18.08 -8.48
CA ILE A 104 19.55 -17.28 -7.61
C ILE A 104 18.13 -17.29 -8.16
N GLN A 105 17.91 -16.94 -9.43
CA GLN A 105 16.57 -16.94 -10.04
C GLN A 105 15.91 -18.32 -9.99
N LYS A 106 16.66 -19.37 -10.27
CA LYS A 106 16.18 -20.76 -10.14
C LYS A 106 15.77 -21.09 -8.71
N ALA A 107 16.53 -20.65 -7.71
CA ALA A 107 16.17 -20.82 -6.31
C ALA A 107 14.90 -20.04 -5.93
N LEU A 108 14.70 -18.83 -6.46
CA LEU A 108 13.45 -18.07 -6.27
C LEU A 108 12.25 -18.85 -6.83
N ALA A 109 12.38 -19.42 -8.03
CA ALA A 109 11.33 -20.23 -8.66
C ALA A 109 11.04 -21.53 -7.90
N GLN A 110 12.08 -22.24 -7.43
CA GLN A 110 11.92 -23.44 -6.62
C GLN A 110 11.25 -23.16 -5.28
N ASN A 111 11.66 -22.07 -4.61
CA ASN A 111 11.02 -21.63 -3.37
C ASN A 111 9.55 -21.25 -3.60
N ALA A 112 9.25 -20.52 -4.67
CA ALA A 112 7.88 -20.17 -5.05
C ALA A 112 6.98 -21.39 -5.25
N ALA A 113 7.48 -22.40 -5.98
CA ALA A 113 6.77 -23.66 -6.19
C ALA A 113 6.54 -24.41 -4.87
N ALA A 114 7.56 -24.48 -3.99
CA ALA A 114 7.44 -25.09 -2.68
C ALA A 114 6.44 -24.35 -1.77
N THR A 115 6.48 -23.01 -1.76
CA THR A 115 5.52 -22.17 -1.05
C THR A 115 4.10 -22.41 -1.55
N SER A 116 3.90 -22.42 -2.87
CA SER A 116 2.60 -22.68 -3.48
C SER A 116 2.04 -24.05 -3.07
N ALA A 117 2.88 -25.10 -3.12
CA ALA A 117 2.50 -26.45 -2.72
C ALA A 117 2.12 -26.55 -1.23
N ARG A 118 2.86 -25.87 -0.34
CA ARG A 118 2.51 -25.80 1.10
C ARG A 118 1.16 -25.14 1.34
N ILE A 119 0.90 -24.02 0.66
CA ILE A 119 -0.37 -23.29 0.77
C ILE A 119 -1.53 -24.16 0.26
N GLN A 120 -1.34 -24.86 -0.85
CA GLN A 120 -2.36 -25.77 -1.38
C GLN A 120 -2.64 -26.94 -0.44
N ALA A 121 -1.61 -27.55 0.13
CA ALA A 121 -1.77 -28.63 1.11
C ALA A 121 -2.54 -28.15 2.34
N GLN A 122 -2.23 -26.96 2.86
CA GLN A 122 -2.94 -26.37 4.00
C GLN A 122 -4.42 -26.12 3.67
N ALA A 123 -4.71 -25.53 2.50
CA ALA A 123 -6.08 -25.29 2.06
C ALA A 123 -6.88 -26.58 1.85
N ALA A 124 -6.25 -27.68 1.42
CA ALA A 124 -6.88 -28.98 1.30
C ALA A 124 -7.20 -29.58 2.69
N THR A 125 -6.30 -29.42 3.66
CA THR A 125 -6.48 -29.91 5.04
C THR A 125 -7.63 -29.19 5.74
N ASP A 126 -7.70 -27.85 5.60
CA ASP A 126 -8.79 -27.03 6.15
C ASP A 126 -10.17 -27.41 5.55
N ARG A 127 -10.18 -27.87 4.29
CA ARG A 127 -11.38 -28.33 3.61
C ARG A 127 -11.82 -29.72 4.08
N GLU A 128 -10.90 -30.65 4.32
CA GLU A 128 -11.19 -31.97 4.89
C GLU A 128 -11.75 -31.86 6.33
N GLU A 129 -11.25 -30.94 7.15
CA GLU A 129 -11.80 -30.67 8.49
C GLU A 129 -13.17 -29.97 8.46
N GLY A 130 -13.42 -29.15 7.44
CA GLY A 130 -14.73 -28.51 7.19
C GLY A 130 -15.78 -29.48 6.65
N GLU A 131 -15.41 -30.33 5.69
CA GLU A 131 -16.29 -31.32 5.05
C GLU A 131 -16.59 -32.52 5.96
N ALA A 132 -15.77 -32.81 6.98
CA ALA A 132 -16.11 -33.78 8.03
C ALA A 132 -17.36 -33.38 8.86
N GLY A 133 -17.82 -32.13 8.76
CA GLY A 133 -19.09 -31.65 9.33
C GLY A 133 -20.32 -31.82 8.44
N GLU A 134 -20.14 -32.09 7.15
CA GLU A 134 -21.20 -32.26 6.16
C GLU A 134 -20.76 -33.29 5.12
N LEU A 135 -20.97 -34.59 5.37
CA LEU A 135 -21.21 -35.57 4.31
C LEU A 135 -21.65 -36.91 4.91
N ALA A 136 -22.97 -37.11 4.96
CA ALA A 136 -23.58 -38.42 4.80
C ALA A 136 -24.42 -38.40 3.52
N ALA A 137 -23.78 -38.52 2.35
CA ALA A 137 -24.38 -39.15 1.16
C ALA A 137 -23.40 -39.24 -0.02
N ALA A 138 -23.22 -40.48 -0.48
CA ALA A 138 -22.83 -40.93 -1.82
C ALA A 138 -21.37 -40.73 -2.29
N ALA A 139 -20.60 -41.81 -2.15
CA ALA A 139 -19.32 -42.03 -2.81
C ALA A 139 -19.50 -42.72 -4.18
N ALA A 140 -18.71 -42.28 -5.17
CA ALA A 140 -18.34 -43.08 -6.34
C ALA A 140 -16.91 -42.68 -6.78
N PRO A 141 -16.05 -43.63 -7.20
CA PRO A 141 -14.63 -43.36 -7.43
C PRO A 141 -14.36 -42.84 -8.85
N ALA A 142 -13.46 -41.85 -8.96
CA ALA A 142 -12.88 -41.39 -10.22
C ALA A 142 -11.58 -42.17 -10.53
N PRO A 143 -11.23 -42.38 -11.81
CA PRO A 143 -10.06 -43.15 -12.20
C PRO A 143 -8.78 -42.31 -12.19
N GLU A 144 -7.66 -42.97 -11.89
CA GLU A 144 -6.30 -42.47 -11.98
C GLU A 144 -5.95 -42.08 -13.42
N ALA A 145 -5.42 -40.87 -13.62
CA ALA A 145 -4.86 -40.41 -14.89
C ALA A 145 -3.39 -40.04 -14.70
N GLU A 146 -2.52 -40.76 -15.43
CA GLU A 146 -1.08 -40.55 -15.52
C GLU A 146 -0.76 -39.19 -16.17
N ALA A 147 0.22 -38.48 -15.61
CA ALA A 147 0.78 -37.27 -16.17
C ALA A 147 1.73 -37.58 -17.34
N PRO A 148 1.59 -36.96 -18.53
CA PRO A 148 2.65 -37.01 -19.52
C PRO A 148 3.64 -35.86 -19.29
N ALA A 149 4.92 -36.22 -19.15
CA ALA A 149 6.03 -35.30 -19.34
C ALA A 149 6.19 -35.04 -20.84
N ALA A 150 6.12 -33.77 -21.25
CA ALA A 150 6.45 -33.33 -22.60
C ALA A 150 7.58 -32.31 -22.53
N GLU A 151 8.79 -32.74 -22.92
CA GLU A 151 9.89 -31.84 -23.28
C GLU A 151 9.57 -31.22 -24.64
N ALA A 152 9.58 -29.89 -24.73
CA ALA A 152 9.45 -29.17 -25.99
C ALA A 152 10.79 -28.53 -26.35
N GLU A 153 11.43 -29.04 -27.41
CA GLU A 153 12.59 -28.42 -28.06
C GLU A 153 12.19 -27.11 -28.74
N ALA A 154 12.99 -26.06 -28.54
CA ALA A 154 12.86 -24.78 -29.22
C ALA A 154 13.49 -24.83 -30.63
N PRO A 155 12.85 -24.26 -31.68
CA PRO A 155 13.49 -24.14 -32.98
C PRO A 155 14.38 -22.90 -33.04
N ALA A 156 15.64 -23.11 -33.43
CA ALA A 156 16.58 -22.05 -33.78
C ALA A 156 16.18 -21.38 -35.11
N ALA A 157 16.16 -20.05 -35.16
CA ALA A 157 16.02 -19.28 -36.40
C ALA A 157 17.15 -18.26 -36.54
N ALA A 158 17.65 -18.17 -37.78
CA ALA A 158 18.94 -17.63 -38.19
C ALA A 158 19.01 -16.09 -38.27
N ALA A 159 20.24 -15.60 -38.11
CA ALA A 159 20.63 -14.19 -38.16
C ALA A 159 20.57 -13.58 -39.57
N ALA A 160 20.07 -12.34 -39.65
CA ALA A 160 20.37 -11.41 -40.74
C ALA A 160 20.68 -10.03 -40.14
N ALA A 161 21.78 -9.44 -40.59
CA ALA A 161 22.36 -8.22 -40.04
C ALA A 161 21.68 -6.95 -40.56
N GLY A 162 21.27 -6.10 -39.62
CA GLY A 162 20.84 -4.70 -39.78
C GLY A 162 20.77 -4.10 -38.37
N GLY A 163 21.19 -2.85 -38.17
CA GLY A 163 21.43 -2.23 -36.85
C GLY A 163 20.18 -1.93 -36.02
N ASP A 164 19.40 -2.97 -35.69
CA ASP A 164 18.23 -2.93 -34.82
C ASP A 164 18.50 -3.71 -33.51
N LEU A 165 17.99 -3.22 -32.37
CA LEU A 165 18.05 -3.91 -31.07
C LEU A 165 17.39 -5.29 -31.16
N ASN A 166 18.19 -6.36 -30.99
CA ASN A 166 17.71 -7.74 -30.99
C ASN A 166 17.17 -8.11 -29.60
N ILE A 167 15.86 -8.30 -29.49
CA ILE A 167 15.22 -8.80 -28.27
C ILE A 167 15.54 -10.30 -28.14
N GLY A 168 16.17 -10.66 -27.02
CA GLY A 168 16.57 -12.04 -26.73
C GLY A 168 16.48 -12.37 -25.26
N GLU A 169 17.09 -13.49 -24.86
CA GLU A 169 17.04 -14.01 -23.48
C GLU A 169 17.63 -13.05 -22.43
N ASN A 170 18.50 -12.12 -22.83
CA ASN A 170 19.14 -11.13 -21.96
C ASN A 170 18.39 -9.79 -21.91
N SER A 171 17.25 -9.68 -22.59
CA SER A 171 16.44 -8.47 -22.64
C SER A 171 15.37 -8.50 -21.56
N TYR A 172 15.39 -7.53 -20.64
CA TYR A 172 14.46 -7.43 -19.52
C TYR A 172 13.56 -6.20 -19.64
N MET A 173 12.29 -6.39 -19.26
CA MET A 173 11.30 -5.32 -19.14
C MET A 173 11.01 -5.07 -17.67
N ILE A 174 11.22 -3.85 -17.21
CA ILE A 174 11.02 -3.45 -15.81
C ILE A 174 9.86 -2.45 -15.76
N ASN A 175 8.73 -2.87 -15.20
CA ASN A 175 7.59 -2.02 -14.92
C ASN A 175 7.80 -1.41 -13.53
N LEU A 176 8.14 -0.13 -13.48
CA LEU A 176 8.30 0.65 -12.25
C LEU A 176 7.04 1.46 -12.00
N ILE A 177 6.44 1.29 -10.83
CA ILE A 177 5.35 2.13 -10.35
C ILE A 177 5.88 3.03 -9.25
N ASP A 178 5.99 4.32 -9.55
CA ASP A 178 6.44 5.30 -8.57
C ASP A 178 5.27 5.67 -7.67
N SER A 179 5.32 5.25 -6.40
CA SER A 179 4.23 5.42 -5.44
C SER A 179 4.49 6.57 -4.47
N PRO A 180 3.47 7.33 -4.03
CA PRO A 180 3.64 8.47 -3.13
C PRO A 180 4.44 8.18 -1.86
N GLY A 181 5.31 9.11 -1.50
CA GLY A 181 6.15 9.02 -0.32
C GLY A 181 5.56 9.70 0.92
N HIS A 182 4.36 10.29 0.84
CA HIS A 182 3.67 10.99 1.95
C HIS A 182 2.47 10.16 2.45
N VAL A 183 2.27 10.11 3.77
CA VAL A 183 1.28 9.23 4.44
C VAL A 183 -0.15 9.43 3.93
N ASP A 184 -0.55 10.68 3.71
CA ASP A 184 -1.86 11.07 3.17
C ASP A 184 -2.26 10.37 1.87
N PHE A 185 -1.27 9.93 1.07
CA PHE A 185 -1.47 9.26 -0.22
C PHE A 185 -1.13 7.76 -0.15
N SER A 186 -1.18 7.14 1.04
CA SER A 186 -0.99 5.69 1.24
C SER A 186 -1.95 4.82 0.42
N SER A 187 -3.10 5.37 0.01
CA SER A 187 -4.06 4.73 -0.89
C SER A 187 -3.45 4.31 -2.22
N GLU A 188 -2.70 5.23 -2.81
CA GLU A 188 -2.00 5.10 -4.08
C GLU A 188 -0.87 4.07 -3.97
N VAL A 189 -0.21 4.03 -2.81
CA VAL A 189 0.83 3.03 -2.51
C VAL A 189 0.24 1.62 -2.41
N THR A 190 -0.87 1.47 -1.69
CA THR A 190 -1.60 0.20 -1.56
C THR A 190 -2.04 -0.30 -2.95
N ALA A 191 -2.54 0.62 -3.78
CA ALA A 191 -2.93 0.36 -5.17
C ALA A 191 -1.77 -0.17 -6.03
N ALA A 192 -0.60 0.41 -5.89
CA ALA A 192 0.59 -0.04 -6.60
C ALA A 192 1.03 -1.45 -6.18
N LEU A 193 1.07 -1.74 -4.87
CA LEU A 193 1.57 -3.02 -4.34
C LEU A 193 0.78 -4.24 -4.83
N ARG A 194 -0.50 -4.07 -5.13
CA ARG A 194 -1.35 -5.15 -5.63
C ARG A 194 -1.02 -5.58 -7.06
N ILE A 195 -0.31 -4.77 -7.84
CA ILE A 195 0.05 -5.08 -9.22
C ILE A 195 1.57 -5.26 -9.42
N THR A 196 2.37 -5.11 -8.37
CA THR A 196 3.83 -5.33 -8.38
C THR A 196 4.22 -6.63 -7.70
N ASP A 197 5.34 -7.23 -8.11
CA ASP A 197 5.89 -8.49 -7.59
C ASP A 197 7.06 -8.28 -6.63
N GLY A 198 7.75 -7.14 -6.78
CA GLY A 198 8.83 -6.71 -5.90
C GLY A 198 8.70 -5.24 -5.49
N ALA A 199 9.50 -4.85 -4.52
CA ALA A 199 9.57 -3.46 -4.06
C ALA A 199 11.02 -3.04 -3.82
N LEU A 200 11.39 -1.86 -4.33
CA LEU A 200 12.63 -1.19 -3.99
C LEU A 200 12.38 -0.27 -2.81
N VAL A 201 12.87 -0.66 -1.64
CA VAL A 201 12.83 0.14 -0.42
C VAL A 201 14.00 1.12 -0.45
N VAL A 202 13.74 2.41 -0.28
CA VAL A 202 14.75 3.47 -0.23
C VAL A 202 14.78 4.04 1.19
N VAL A 203 15.95 3.99 1.82
CA VAL A 203 16.16 4.43 3.20
C VAL A 203 17.30 5.44 3.25
N ASP A 204 17.10 6.56 3.92
CA ASP A 204 18.18 7.52 4.18
C ASP A 204 19.23 6.91 5.13
N THR A 205 20.51 7.04 4.79
CA THR A 205 21.65 6.59 5.60
C THR A 205 21.64 7.16 7.02
N ILE A 206 21.15 8.38 7.17
CA ILE A 206 21.16 9.15 8.41
C ILE A 206 19.87 8.91 9.19
N GLU A 207 18.71 9.11 8.56
CA GLU A 207 17.40 9.02 9.22
C GLU A 207 16.96 7.58 9.48
N GLY A 208 17.40 6.62 8.64
CA GLY A 208 17.00 5.22 8.78
C GLY A 208 15.54 4.97 8.42
N VAL A 209 14.92 3.97 9.07
CA VAL A 209 13.53 3.59 8.80
C VAL A 209 12.59 4.48 9.59
N CYS A 210 11.77 5.26 8.88
CA CYS A 210 10.69 6.06 9.46
C CYS A 210 9.35 5.31 9.41
N VAL A 211 8.32 5.83 10.10
CA VAL A 211 6.98 5.21 10.22
C VAL A 211 6.35 4.86 8.86
N GLN A 212 6.51 5.70 7.85
CA GLN A 212 5.97 5.40 6.52
C GLN A 212 6.68 4.23 5.84
N THR A 213 8.01 4.16 5.94
CA THR A 213 8.78 3.04 5.39
C THR A 213 8.34 1.74 6.06
N GLU A 214 8.20 1.73 7.39
CA GLU A 214 7.69 0.57 8.13
C GLU A 214 6.27 0.18 7.70
N THR A 215 5.34 1.15 7.66
CA THR A 215 3.92 0.91 7.35
C THR A 215 3.75 0.31 5.96
N VAL A 216 4.42 0.89 4.97
CA VAL A 216 4.32 0.42 3.57
C VAL A 216 5.07 -0.89 3.38
N LEU A 217 6.22 -1.08 4.04
CA LEU A 217 6.95 -2.35 3.98
C LEU A 217 6.14 -3.50 4.59
N ARG A 218 5.47 -3.26 5.73
CA ARG A 218 4.53 -4.23 6.34
C ARG A 218 3.42 -4.63 5.37
N GLN A 219 2.83 -3.67 4.67
CA GLN A 219 1.82 -3.94 3.65
C GLN A 219 2.40 -4.75 2.49
N ALA A 220 3.57 -4.38 1.99
CA ALA A 220 4.24 -5.10 0.92
C ALA A 220 4.50 -6.57 1.30
N ILE A 221 4.96 -6.84 2.52
CA ILE A 221 5.18 -8.21 3.02
C ILE A 221 3.86 -8.98 3.14
N SER A 222 2.81 -8.33 3.63
CA SER A 222 1.46 -8.93 3.73
C SER A 222 0.88 -9.30 2.35
N GLU A 223 1.24 -8.54 1.31
CA GLU A 223 0.92 -8.79 -0.10
C GLU A 223 1.89 -9.77 -0.79
N ARG A 224 2.83 -10.34 -0.02
CA ARG A 224 3.91 -11.23 -0.46
C ARG A 224 4.82 -10.63 -1.54
N VAL A 225 5.03 -9.31 -1.48
CA VAL A 225 5.94 -8.57 -2.35
C VAL A 225 7.36 -8.68 -1.78
N ARG A 226 8.34 -9.04 -2.61
CA ARG A 226 9.73 -9.22 -2.15
C ARG A 226 10.50 -7.89 -2.13
N PRO A 227 11.11 -7.48 -1.00
CA PRO A 227 11.86 -6.24 -0.92
C PRO A 227 13.32 -6.39 -1.39
N VAL A 228 13.85 -5.32 -1.98
CA VAL A 228 15.28 -5.04 -2.13
C VAL A 228 15.56 -3.64 -1.58
N LEU A 229 16.77 -3.39 -1.06
CA LEU A 229 17.06 -2.15 -0.32
C LEU A 229 18.06 -1.26 -1.06
N MET A 230 17.78 0.04 -1.10
CA MET A 230 18.77 1.08 -1.38
C MET A 230 18.97 1.98 -0.16
N VAL A 231 20.17 1.97 0.38
CA VAL A 231 20.63 2.94 1.38
C VAL A 231 21.11 4.19 0.64
N ASN A 232 20.30 5.25 0.72
CA ASN A 232 20.42 6.49 -0.05
C ASN A 232 21.01 7.63 0.79
N LYS A 233 21.32 8.74 0.11
CA LYS A 233 21.93 9.96 0.69
C LYS A 233 23.27 9.74 1.40
N VAL A 234 24.04 8.74 0.96
CA VAL A 234 25.38 8.46 1.48
C VAL A 234 26.31 9.69 1.33
N ASP A 235 26.04 10.55 0.35
CA ASP A 235 26.78 11.80 0.15
C ASP A 235 26.65 12.78 1.32
N ARG A 236 25.53 12.83 2.05
CA ARG A 236 25.38 13.68 3.24
C ARG A 236 26.30 13.19 4.37
N ALA A 237 26.34 11.88 4.58
CA ALA A 237 27.22 11.28 5.58
C ALA A 237 28.71 11.54 5.26
N LEU A 238 29.07 11.59 3.98
CA LEU A 238 30.44 11.86 3.52
C LEU A 238 30.82 13.35 3.50
N LEU A 239 29.90 14.24 3.09
CA LEU A 239 30.19 15.66 2.87
C LEU A 239 29.80 16.56 4.03
N GLU A 240 28.64 16.32 4.64
CA GLU A 240 28.08 17.14 5.73
C GLU A 240 28.60 16.67 7.08
N LEU A 241 28.43 15.38 7.37
CA LEU A 241 28.85 14.79 8.66
C LEU A 241 30.33 14.37 8.67
N GLN A 242 30.95 14.20 7.49
CA GLN A 242 32.34 13.77 7.33
C GLN A 242 32.69 12.51 8.15
N LEU A 243 31.76 11.56 8.19
CA LEU A 243 31.91 10.36 9.01
C LEU A 243 33.11 9.52 8.53
N PRO A 244 33.93 8.98 9.46
CA PRO A 244 34.98 8.06 9.10
C PRO A 244 34.41 6.73 8.57
N PRO A 245 35.20 5.95 7.80
CA PRO A 245 34.72 4.72 7.16
C PRO A 245 34.08 3.68 8.09
N GLU A 246 34.54 3.55 9.33
CA GLU A 246 33.95 2.61 10.30
C GLU A 246 32.59 3.11 10.80
N GLU A 247 32.43 4.41 11.08
CA GLU A 247 31.14 4.97 11.49
C GLU A 247 30.11 4.91 10.35
N LEU A 248 30.54 5.10 9.09
CA LEU A 248 29.69 4.86 7.92
C LEU A 248 29.22 3.42 7.82
N TYR A 249 30.13 2.46 8.04
CA TYR A 249 29.76 1.04 8.07
C TYR A 249 28.73 0.75 9.17
N GLN A 250 28.93 1.29 10.38
CA GLN A 250 27.98 1.10 11.48
C GLN A 250 26.62 1.76 11.18
N ALA A 251 26.61 2.93 10.53
CA ALA A 251 25.37 3.57 10.09
C ALA A 251 24.62 2.71 9.06
N PHE A 252 25.34 2.15 8.07
CA PHE A 252 24.75 1.21 7.11
C PHE A 252 24.22 -0.06 7.78
N ALA A 253 25.00 -0.67 8.68
CA ALA A 253 24.60 -1.86 9.40
C ALA A 253 23.32 -1.63 10.21
N ARG A 254 23.23 -0.51 10.94
CA ARG A 254 22.03 -0.12 11.68
C ARG A 254 20.83 0.08 10.75
N ALA A 255 20.99 0.81 9.65
CA ALA A 255 19.90 1.03 8.69
C ALA A 255 19.36 -0.30 8.12
N ILE A 256 20.25 -1.24 7.80
CA ILE A 256 19.89 -2.58 7.32
C ILE A 256 19.18 -3.38 8.41
N GLU A 257 19.69 -3.35 9.64
CA GLU A 257 19.10 -4.04 10.78
C GLU A 257 17.69 -3.52 11.07
N SER A 258 17.47 -2.21 11.08
CA SER A 258 16.14 -1.62 11.26
C SER A 258 15.14 -2.12 10.21
N VAL A 259 15.56 -2.26 8.94
CA VAL A 259 14.69 -2.83 7.88
C VAL A 259 14.41 -4.31 8.15
N ASN A 260 15.43 -5.09 8.52
CA ASN A 260 15.27 -6.52 8.77
C ASN A 260 14.43 -6.82 10.02
N VAL A 261 14.44 -5.95 11.04
CA VAL A 261 13.53 -6.06 12.19
C VAL A 261 12.07 -5.95 11.74
N VAL A 262 11.74 -5.00 10.86
CA VAL A 262 10.39 -4.89 10.28
C VAL A 262 10.05 -6.14 9.48
N ILE A 263 10.96 -6.61 8.62
CA ILE A 263 10.75 -7.82 7.81
C ILE A 263 10.51 -9.05 8.70
N ALA A 264 11.31 -9.24 9.74
CA ALA A 264 11.19 -10.37 10.66
C ALA A 264 9.94 -10.31 11.53
N THR A 265 9.49 -9.12 11.91
CA THR A 265 8.28 -8.94 12.73
C THR A 265 7.01 -9.34 11.99
N TYR A 266 6.98 -9.10 10.67
CA TYR A 266 5.80 -9.32 9.83
C TYR A 266 6.01 -10.42 8.78
N SER A 267 7.01 -11.29 8.93
CA SER A 267 7.32 -12.32 7.95
C SER A 267 6.20 -13.35 7.83
N ASP A 268 5.88 -13.74 6.59
CA ASP A 268 5.05 -14.89 6.29
C ASP A 268 5.94 -16.15 6.20
N ASP A 269 5.76 -17.11 7.11
CA ASP A 269 6.53 -18.36 7.16
C ASP A 269 6.51 -19.12 5.82
N ALA A 270 5.44 -18.97 5.04
CA ALA A 270 5.31 -19.61 3.74
C ALA A 270 6.33 -19.06 2.73
N MET A 271 6.72 -17.79 2.84
CA MET A 271 7.64 -17.11 1.92
C MET A 271 9.13 -17.42 2.16
N GLY A 272 9.45 -18.01 3.32
CA GLY A 272 10.83 -18.23 3.74
C GLY A 272 11.58 -16.93 4.07
N ASP A 273 12.90 -16.93 3.87
CA ASP A 273 13.74 -15.79 4.22
C ASP A 273 13.58 -14.62 3.21
N LEU A 274 12.98 -13.53 3.70
CA LEU A 274 12.81 -12.26 2.99
C LEU A 274 13.81 -11.18 3.43
N GLN A 275 14.73 -11.48 4.35
CA GLN A 275 15.67 -10.49 4.88
C GLN A 275 16.64 -10.02 3.79
N VAL A 276 16.94 -8.73 3.84
CA VAL A 276 17.89 -8.10 2.94
C VAL A 276 19.30 -8.19 3.54
N ASP A 277 20.28 -8.58 2.72
CA ASP A 277 21.66 -8.77 3.14
C ASP A 277 22.64 -8.28 2.05
N PRO A 278 23.63 -7.41 2.38
CA PRO A 278 24.65 -6.99 1.43
C PRO A 278 25.44 -8.15 0.80
N THR A 279 25.67 -9.23 1.56
CA THR A 279 26.41 -10.41 1.10
C THR A 279 25.64 -11.22 0.08
N LYS A 280 24.30 -11.10 0.05
CA LYS A 280 23.43 -11.70 -0.97
C LYS A 280 23.29 -10.81 -2.21
N GLY A 281 23.69 -9.55 -2.13
CA GLY A 281 23.55 -8.58 -3.24
C GLY A 281 22.20 -7.85 -3.29
N THR A 282 21.33 -8.04 -2.30
CA THR A 282 20.00 -7.41 -2.23
C THR A 282 20.01 -5.97 -1.73
N ILE A 283 21.20 -5.38 -1.54
CA ILE A 283 21.39 -4.04 -0.99
C ILE A 283 22.35 -3.22 -1.87
N ALA A 284 21.90 -2.04 -2.26
CA ALA A 284 22.71 -1.01 -2.90
C ALA A 284 22.96 0.16 -1.95
N PHE A 285 24.16 0.74 -2.00
CA PHE A 285 24.55 1.93 -1.24
C PHE A 285 24.88 3.07 -2.19
N GLY A 286 24.36 4.27 -1.96
CA GLY A 286 24.69 5.39 -2.84
C GLY A 286 23.94 6.69 -2.59
N SER A 287 23.91 7.51 -3.63
CA SER A 287 23.23 8.80 -3.67
C SER A 287 22.45 8.92 -4.97
N GLY A 288 21.13 9.04 -4.86
CA GLY A 288 20.25 9.39 -5.97
C GLY A 288 20.60 10.77 -6.54
N LEU A 289 20.93 11.76 -5.72
CA LEU A 289 21.23 13.12 -6.19
C LEU A 289 22.51 13.19 -7.05
N HIS A 290 23.57 12.53 -6.59
CA HIS A 290 24.83 12.45 -7.33
C HIS A 290 24.84 11.29 -8.33
N GLN A 291 23.78 10.47 -8.37
CA GLN A 291 23.55 9.41 -9.36
C GLN A 291 24.66 8.34 -9.37
N TRP A 292 25.16 8.00 -8.17
CA TRP A 292 26.10 6.90 -8.00
C TRP A 292 25.59 5.93 -6.94
N ALA A 293 25.78 4.63 -7.19
CA ALA A 293 25.48 3.59 -6.23
C ALA A 293 26.31 2.34 -6.54
N PHE A 294 26.42 1.46 -5.56
CA PHE A 294 27.10 0.19 -5.72
C PHE A 294 26.47 -0.89 -4.86
N THR A 295 26.53 -2.13 -5.33
CA THR A 295 26.34 -3.32 -4.52
C THR A 295 27.71 -3.91 -4.17
N LEU A 296 27.79 -4.79 -3.16
CA LEU A 296 29.05 -5.50 -2.86
C LEU A 296 29.54 -6.31 -4.06
N LYS A 297 28.61 -6.74 -4.93
CA LYS A 297 28.91 -7.55 -6.10
C LYS A 297 29.90 -6.87 -7.05
N LYS A 298 29.74 -5.56 -7.29
CA LYS A 298 30.64 -4.77 -8.14
C LYS A 298 32.10 -4.87 -7.67
N PHE A 299 32.33 -4.70 -6.36
CA PHE A 299 33.66 -4.79 -5.78
C PHE A 299 34.16 -6.23 -5.66
N ALA A 300 33.26 -7.19 -5.41
CA ALA A 300 33.59 -8.60 -5.42
C ALA A 300 34.10 -9.06 -6.79
N ARG A 301 33.52 -8.61 -7.91
CA ARG A 301 34.05 -8.88 -9.28
C ARG A 301 35.48 -8.37 -9.45
N ILE A 302 35.80 -7.19 -8.90
CA ILE A 302 37.14 -6.58 -9.00
C ILE A 302 38.15 -7.34 -8.13
N TYR A 303 37.79 -7.69 -6.89
CA TYR A 303 38.72 -8.26 -5.92
C TYR A 303 38.83 -9.79 -5.99
N SER A 304 37.78 -10.50 -6.43
CA SER A 304 37.82 -11.95 -6.68
C SER A 304 38.95 -12.31 -7.65
N ALA A 305 39.04 -11.61 -8.78
CA ALA A 305 40.09 -11.78 -9.77
C ALA A 305 41.49 -11.47 -9.20
N LYS A 306 41.62 -10.47 -8.32
CA LYS A 306 42.90 -10.09 -7.70
C LYS A 306 43.39 -11.07 -6.64
N PHE A 307 42.49 -11.61 -5.84
CA PHE A 307 42.81 -12.52 -4.74
C PHE A 307 42.68 -14.00 -5.11
N GLY A 308 42.12 -14.33 -6.28
CA GLY A 308 41.88 -15.71 -6.71
C GLY A 308 40.81 -16.42 -5.87
N ILE A 309 39.80 -15.69 -5.39
CA ILE A 309 38.71 -16.21 -4.55
C ILE A 309 37.40 -16.12 -5.36
N ALA A 310 36.53 -17.13 -5.25
CA ALA A 310 35.21 -17.09 -5.87
C ALA A 310 34.42 -15.84 -5.46
N GLN A 311 33.62 -15.31 -6.38
CA GLN A 311 32.94 -14.03 -6.21
C GLN A 311 32.00 -14.02 -5.00
N GLU A 312 31.20 -15.07 -4.83
CA GLU A 312 30.29 -15.23 -3.68
C GLU A 312 31.05 -15.20 -2.34
N LYS A 313 32.15 -15.96 -2.24
CA LYS A 313 33.02 -15.95 -1.05
C LYS A 313 33.65 -14.57 -0.83
N MET A 314 34.00 -13.85 -1.89
CA MET A 314 34.52 -12.50 -1.78
C MET A 314 33.46 -11.53 -1.23
N MET A 315 32.19 -11.64 -1.65
CA MET A 315 31.09 -10.84 -1.09
C MET A 315 30.94 -11.08 0.43
N GLN A 316 30.98 -12.34 0.87
CA GLN A 316 30.95 -12.68 2.30
C GLN A 316 32.14 -12.11 3.08
N LYS A 317 33.31 -11.95 2.43
CA LYS A 317 34.50 -11.35 3.04
C LYS A 317 34.48 -9.82 3.07
N LEU A 318 33.72 -9.19 2.19
CA LEU A 318 33.62 -7.73 2.10
C LEU A 318 32.68 -7.12 3.14
N TRP A 319 31.84 -7.90 3.80
CA TRP A 319 30.88 -7.45 4.81
C TRP A 319 31.11 -8.12 6.17
N GLY A 320 30.58 -7.56 7.26
CA GLY A 320 30.67 -8.15 8.59
C GLY A 320 32.03 -7.99 9.26
N ASP A 321 32.28 -8.78 10.29
CA ASP A 321 33.54 -8.85 11.04
C ASP A 321 34.61 -9.63 10.27
N ASN A 322 34.95 -9.14 9.08
CA ASN A 322 36.04 -9.64 8.27
C ASN A 322 37.11 -8.57 8.14
N TYR A 323 38.37 -8.99 8.33
CA TYR A 323 39.55 -8.15 8.29
C TYR A 323 40.63 -8.81 7.43
N PHE A 324 41.43 -8.01 6.74
CA PHE A 324 42.53 -8.49 5.89
C PHE A 324 43.86 -7.96 6.39
N ASP A 325 44.68 -8.87 6.92
CA ASP A 325 46.04 -8.55 7.30
C ASP A 325 46.91 -8.54 6.03
N ALA A 326 47.21 -7.33 5.55
CA ALA A 326 48.03 -7.13 4.36
C ALA A 326 49.48 -7.60 4.53
N LYS A 327 50.02 -7.64 5.76
CA LYS A 327 51.39 -8.09 6.03
C LYS A 327 51.49 -9.61 5.88
N ASN A 328 50.54 -10.33 6.46
CA ASN A 328 50.51 -11.80 6.43
C ASN A 328 49.69 -12.38 5.27
N LYS A 329 48.99 -11.54 4.49
CA LYS A 329 48.05 -11.91 3.43
C LYS A 329 46.99 -12.90 3.90
N LYS A 330 46.46 -12.70 5.11
CA LYS A 330 45.49 -13.59 5.76
C LYS A 330 44.18 -12.88 6.08
N TRP A 331 43.08 -13.61 5.91
CA TRP A 331 41.76 -13.19 6.35
C TRP A 331 41.56 -13.58 7.81
N VAL A 332 41.16 -12.63 8.65
CA VAL A 332 40.89 -12.85 10.08
C VAL A 332 39.51 -12.32 10.45
N LYS A 333 38.88 -12.91 11.47
CA LYS A 333 37.53 -12.53 11.94
C LYS A 333 37.52 -11.53 13.09
N LYS A 334 38.69 -11.14 13.59
CA LYS A 334 38.84 -10.20 14.70
C LYS A 334 39.95 -9.23 14.35
N SER A 335 39.77 -7.96 14.71
CA SER A 335 40.77 -6.92 14.50
C SER A 335 42.08 -7.19 15.27
N GLY A 336 41.99 -7.88 16.42
CA GLY A 336 43.12 -8.18 17.31
C GLY A 336 43.76 -6.91 17.92
N ASP A 337 44.86 -7.06 18.64
CA ASP A 337 45.63 -5.92 19.20
C ASP A 337 46.34 -5.07 18.13
N GLN A 338 46.31 -5.51 16.87
CA GLN A 338 46.99 -4.86 15.74
C GLN A 338 46.16 -3.74 15.08
N GLY A 339 44.92 -3.51 15.51
CA GLY A 339 44.06 -2.45 14.97
C GLY A 339 43.77 -2.61 13.48
N LEU A 340 43.48 -3.84 13.02
CA LEU A 340 43.14 -4.08 11.63
C LEU A 340 41.83 -3.40 11.26
N GLN A 341 41.82 -2.74 10.10
CA GLN A 341 40.63 -2.11 9.53
C GLN A 341 39.72 -3.17 8.89
N ARG A 342 38.41 -3.01 9.07
CA ARG A 342 37.40 -3.88 8.47
C ARG A 342 37.50 -3.90 6.95
N CYS A 343 37.28 -5.04 6.31
CA CYS A 343 37.41 -5.21 4.86
C CYS A 343 36.50 -4.28 4.06
N PHE A 344 35.25 -4.08 4.50
CA PHE A 344 34.35 -3.11 3.87
C PHE A 344 34.99 -1.72 3.84
N CYS A 345 35.48 -1.26 4.99
CA CYS A 345 36.10 0.05 5.13
C CYS A 345 37.38 0.14 4.29
N GLN A 346 38.27 -0.84 4.37
CA GLN A 346 39.56 -0.84 3.68
C GLN A 346 39.43 -0.90 2.15
N PHE A 347 38.56 -1.77 1.63
CA PHE A 347 38.50 -2.08 0.20
C PHE A 347 37.44 -1.30 -0.58
N ILE A 348 36.42 -0.77 0.11
CA ILE A 348 35.30 -0.08 -0.53
C ILE A 348 35.24 1.39 -0.10
N MET A 349 35.05 1.65 1.19
CA MET A 349 34.79 3.02 1.64
C MET A 349 36.04 3.90 1.65
N ASP A 350 37.22 3.36 1.98
CA ASP A 350 38.48 4.11 1.97
C ASP A 350 38.77 4.75 0.60
N PRO A 351 38.73 3.99 -0.52
CA PRO A 351 38.84 4.56 -1.85
C PRO A 351 37.79 5.64 -2.15
N VAL A 352 36.54 5.44 -1.72
CA VAL A 352 35.45 6.40 -1.93
C VAL A 352 35.71 7.69 -1.14
N CYS A 353 35.97 7.60 0.16
CA CYS A 353 36.28 8.75 1.02
C CYS A 353 37.52 9.52 0.53
N LYS A 354 38.56 8.81 0.09
CA LYS A 354 39.77 9.42 -0.50
C LYS A 354 39.46 10.17 -1.80
N MET A 355 38.54 9.66 -2.63
CA MET A 355 38.12 10.35 -3.84
C MET A 355 37.35 11.64 -3.50
N PHE A 356 36.42 11.57 -2.55
CA PHE A 356 35.67 12.73 -2.06
C PHE A 356 36.61 13.80 -1.49
N ASP A 357 37.51 13.43 -0.58
CA ASP A 357 38.52 14.35 -0.03
C ASP A 357 39.42 14.96 -1.11
N ALA A 358 39.90 14.14 -2.06
CA ALA A 358 40.78 14.62 -3.12
C ALA A 358 40.09 15.63 -4.04
N VAL A 359 38.83 15.41 -4.39
CA VAL A 359 38.06 16.30 -5.26
C VAL A 359 37.64 17.58 -4.53
N MET A 360 37.13 17.47 -3.31
CA MET A 360 36.67 18.63 -2.54
C MET A 360 37.82 19.57 -2.13
N ASN A 361 39.03 19.04 -1.96
CA ASN A 361 40.24 19.81 -1.65
C ASN A 361 41.15 20.06 -2.86
N ASP A 362 40.63 19.92 -4.08
CA ASP A 362 41.31 20.19 -5.37
C ASP A 362 42.73 19.57 -5.50
N LYS A 363 42.90 18.34 -5.01
CA LYS A 363 44.19 17.61 -5.04
C LYS A 363 44.45 16.98 -6.42
N LYS A 364 44.60 17.80 -7.47
CA LYS A 364 44.64 17.40 -8.90
C LYS A 364 45.54 16.19 -9.23
N GLN A 365 46.76 16.13 -8.68
CA GLN A 365 47.67 14.99 -8.90
C GLN A 365 47.12 13.68 -8.31
N LYS A 366 46.48 13.74 -7.13
CA LYS A 366 45.86 12.57 -6.50
C LYS A 366 44.62 12.13 -7.30
N ILE A 367 43.79 13.07 -7.72
CA ILE A 367 42.60 12.80 -8.56
C ILE A 367 43.03 12.05 -9.84
N ALA A 368 44.02 12.55 -10.58
CA ALA A 368 44.50 11.91 -11.80
C ALA A 368 45.02 10.48 -11.57
N LYS A 369 45.76 10.27 -10.47
CA LYS A 369 46.26 8.93 -10.08
C LYS A 369 45.10 7.98 -9.72
N MET A 370 44.10 8.47 -9.01
CA MET A 370 42.93 7.67 -8.62
C MET A 370 42.05 7.33 -9.81
N LEU A 371 41.76 8.28 -10.70
CA LEU A 371 41.00 8.05 -11.94
C LEU A 371 41.63 6.95 -12.80
N LYS A 372 42.96 6.96 -12.94
CA LYS A 372 43.70 5.89 -13.63
C LYS A 372 43.58 4.55 -12.91
N ALA A 373 43.60 4.53 -11.58
CA ALA A 373 43.48 3.30 -10.80
C ALA A 373 42.09 2.66 -10.84
N VAL A 374 41.03 3.48 -10.96
CA VAL A 374 39.65 3.01 -11.08
C VAL A 374 39.17 2.83 -12.53
N GLY A 375 39.99 3.22 -13.50
CA GLY A 375 39.67 3.08 -14.93
C GLY A 375 38.64 4.10 -15.44
N VAL A 376 38.58 5.29 -14.85
CA VAL A 376 37.62 6.34 -15.24
C VAL A 376 38.31 7.39 -16.10
N GLU A 377 37.77 7.63 -17.29
CA GLU A 377 38.21 8.69 -18.19
C GLU A 377 37.18 9.82 -18.26
N LEU A 378 37.66 11.05 -18.12
CA LEU A 378 36.86 12.28 -18.22
C LEU A 378 37.03 12.92 -19.61
N LYS A 379 35.92 13.46 -20.14
CA LYS A 379 35.92 14.26 -21.37
C LYS A 379 36.62 15.61 -21.17
N SER A 380 36.94 16.31 -22.25
CA SER A 380 37.67 17.58 -22.21
C SER A 380 36.94 18.67 -21.42
N ASP A 381 35.62 18.78 -21.58
CA ASP A 381 34.73 19.68 -20.85
C ASP A 381 34.59 19.29 -19.37
N GLU A 382 34.53 17.99 -19.08
CA GLU A 382 34.42 17.49 -17.70
C GLU A 382 35.69 17.75 -16.86
N LYS A 383 36.86 17.89 -17.49
CA LYS A 383 38.13 18.20 -16.82
C LYS A 383 38.21 19.62 -16.28
N GLU A 384 37.37 20.52 -16.77
CA GLU A 384 37.31 21.91 -16.32
C GLU A 384 36.43 22.09 -15.08
N LEU A 385 35.61 21.08 -14.75
CA LEU A 385 34.75 21.10 -13.57
C LEU A 385 35.60 21.03 -12.29
N VAL A 386 35.10 21.64 -11.22
CA VAL A 386 35.72 21.61 -9.88
C VAL A 386 34.65 21.36 -8.80
N GLY A 387 35.07 20.92 -7.61
CA GLY A 387 34.19 20.71 -6.45
C GLY A 387 33.07 19.68 -6.71
N LYS A 388 31.85 19.98 -6.24
CA LYS A 388 30.69 19.07 -6.34
C LYS A 388 30.33 18.67 -7.78
N PRO A 389 30.31 19.57 -8.80
CA PRO A 389 30.09 19.18 -10.18
C PRO A 389 31.09 18.14 -10.72
N LEU A 390 32.39 18.30 -10.41
CA LEU A 390 33.41 17.34 -10.80
C LEU A 390 33.20 15.99 -10.08
N LEU A 391 32.94 16.05 -8.77
CA LEU A 391 32.68 14.86 -7.97
C LEU A 391 31.50 14.05 -8.53
N LYS A 392 30.38 14.72 -8.86
CA LYS A 392 29.20 14.09 -9.48
C LYS A 392 29.60 13.34 -10.76
N ARG A 393 30.35 13.97 -11.67
CA ARG A 393 30.76 13.32 -12.94
C ARG A 393 31.71 12.15 -12.75
N ILE A 394 32.66 12.26 -11.81
CA ILE A 394 33.59 11.17 -11.48
C ILE A 394 32.80 9.97 -10.94
N MET A 395 31.92 10.20 -9.97
CA MET A 395 31.16 9.13 -9.33
C MET A 395 30.17 8.47 -10.29
N GLN A 396 29.50 9.25 -11.16
CA GLN A 396 28.60 8.72 -12.20
C GLN A 396 29.29 7.75 -13.16
N ARG A 397 30.57 7.98 -13.50
CA ARG A 397 31.34 7.08 -14.38
C ARG A 397 31.95 5.90 -13.63
N TRP A 398 32.33 6.12 -12.37
CA TRP A 398 32.95 5.07 -11.56
C TRP A 398 31.93 4.03 -11.08
N LEU A 399 30.83 4.49 -10.50
CA LEU A 399 29.80 3.68 -9.84
C LEU A 399 28.39 4.16 -10.25
N PRO A 400 27.97 3.97 -11.52
CA PRO A 400 26.65 4.43 -11.98
C PRO A 400 25.51 3.86 -11.13
N ALA A 401 24.63 4.71 -10.59
CA ALA A 401 23.54 4.25 -9.72
C ALA A 401 22.58 3.29 -10.42
N SER A 402 22.22 3.62 -11.66
CA SER A 402 21.29 2.83 -12.46
C SER A 402 21.78 1.41 -12.72
N ASP A 403 23.07 1.22 -13.00
CA ASP A 403 23.63 -0.13 -13.23
C ASP A 403 23.51 -1.00 -11.97
N ALA A 404 23.87 -0.45 -10.80
CA ALA A 404 23.81 -1.18 -9.54
C ALA A 404 22.38 -1.57 -9.15
N VAL A 405 21.43 -0.65 -9.32
CA VAL A 405 20.03 -0.86 -8.93
C VAL A 405 19.29 -1.76 -9.93
N LEU A 406 19.49 -1.58 -11.24
CA LEU A 406 18.86 -2.43 -12.26
C LEU A 406 19.41 -3.86 -12.24
N GLU A 407 20.72 -4.05 -12.01
CA GLU A 407 21.33 -5.37 -11.77
C GLU A 407 20.66 -6.05 -10.57
N MET A 408 20.55 -5.34 -9.44
CA MET A 408 19.91 -5.86 -8.23
C MET A 408 18.44 -6.26 -8.47
N ILE A 409 17.68 -5.44 -9.21
CA ILE A 409 16.28 -5.71 -9.55
C ILE A 409 16.14 -6.98 -10.38
N VAL A 410 16.92 -7.10 -11.45
CA VAL A 410 16.83 -8.22 -12.39
C VAL A 410 17.22 -9.55 -11.72
N VAL A 411 18.25 -9.52 -10.87
CA VAL A 411 18.77 -10.71 -10.19
C VAL A 411 17.90 -11.16 -9.01
N HIS A 412 17.39 -10.24 -8.20
CA HIS A 412 16.77 -10.60 -6.92
C HIS A 412 15.25 -10.50 -6.88
N LEU A 413 14.63 -9.71 -7.76
CA LEU A 413 13.17 -9.68 -7.83
C LEU A 413 12.65 -10.83 -8.70
N PRO A 414 11.49 -11.42 -8.34
CA PRO A 414 10.91 -12.53 -9.08
C PRO A 414 10.23 -12.04 -10.38
N SER A 415 10.11 -12.94 -11.36
CA SER A 415 9.24 -12.74 -12.51
C SER A 415 7.76 -12.87 -12.11
N PRO A 416 6.81 -12.32 -12.91
CA PRO A 416 5.39 -12.60 -12.80
C PRO A 416 5.04 -14.08 -12.70
N VAL A 417 5.74 -14.93 -13.47
CA VAL A 417 5.52 -16.38 -13.50
C VAL A 417 5.86 -17.00 -12.14
N THR A 418 6.96 -16.57 -11.54
CA THR A 418 7.40 -17.01 -10.22
C THR A 418 6.50 -16.46 -9.12
N ALA A 419 6.17 -15.16 -9.17
CA ALA A 419 5.42 -14.49 -8.12
C ALA A 419 3.98 -14.99 -8.01
N GLN A 420 3.29 -15.19 -9.14
CA GLN A 420 1.88 -15.58 -9.13
C GLN A 420 1.64 -16.97 -8.52
N GLN A 421 2.63 -17.87 -8.57
CA GLN A 421 2.53 -19.21 -7.98
C GLN A 421 2.16 -19.18 -6.50
N TYR A 422 2.81 -18.32 -5.71
CA TYR A 422 2.54 -18.20 -4.28
C TYR A 422 1.54 -17.08 -3.95
N ARG A 423 1.35 -16.10 -4.84
CA ARG A 423 0.43 -14.96 -4.61
C ARG A 423 -1.03 -15.28 -4.90
N VAL A 424 -1.34 -16.27 -5.74
CA VAL A 424 -2.73 -16.58 -6.11
C VAL A 424 -3.66 -16.75 -4.90
N ALA A 425 -3.18 -17.36 -3.82
CA ALA A 425 -3.97 -17.55 -2.59
C ALA A 425 -4.32 -16.23 -1.87
N THR A 426 -3.42 -15.25 -1.95
CA THR A 426 -3.63 -13.91 -1.38
C THR A 426 -4.46 -13.03 -2.32
N LEU A 427 -4.38 -13.26 -3.64
CA LEU A 427 -5.03 -12.44 -4.66
C LEU A 427 -6.47 -12.85 -4.95
N TYR A 428 -6.77 -14.14 -5.04
CA TYR A 428 -8.06 -14.64 -5.53
C TYR A 428 -9.02 -14.95 -4.37
N ASP A 429 -10.30 -14.57 -4.50
CA ASP A 429 -11.35 -14.88 -3.51
C ASP A 429 -12.00 -16.26 -3.74
N GLY A 430 -11.84 -16.84 -4.92
CA GLY A 430 -12.44 -18.13 -5.26
C GLY A 430 -11.63 -19.35 -4.80
N PRO A 431 -12.15 -20.55 -5.06
CA PRO A 431 -11.46 -21.81 -4.77
C PRO A 431 -10.12 -21.90 -5.52
N LEU A 432 -9.07 -22.37 -4.83
CA LEU A 432 -7.72 -22.45 -5.42
C LEU A 432 -7.54 -23.59 -6.43
N ASP A 433 -8.49 -24.52 -6.48
CA ASP A 433 -8.57 -25.64 -7.42
C ASP A 433 -9.34 -25.29 -8.70
N ASP A 434 -9.93 -24.09 -8.80
CA ASP A 434 -10.67 -23.69 -9.99
C ASP A 434 -9.78 -23.30 -11.18
N GLU A 435 -10.41 -23.18 -12.35
CA GLU A 435 -9.74 -22.86 -13.61
C GLU A 435 -9.06 -21.47 -13.58
N ALA A 436 -9.70 -20.47 -12.95
CA ALA A 436 -9.15 -19.12 -12.87
C ALA A 436 -7.93 -19.05 -11.95
N ALA A 437 -7.98 -19.68 -10.78
CA ALA A 437 -6.88 -19.78 -9.84
C ALA A 437 -5.70 -20.52 -10.49
N THR A 438 -5.96 -21.60 -11.22
CA THR A 438 -4.91 -22.34 -11.93
C THR A 438 -4.30 -21.52 -13.06
N ALA A 439 -5.11 -20.79 -13.83
CA ALA A 439 -4.62 -19.91 -14.89
C ALA A 439 -3.78 -18.73 -14.33
N ILE A 440 -4.20 -18.14 -13.20
CA ILE A 440 -3.42 -17.10 -12.50
C ILE A 440 -2.10 -17.70 -11.98
N ARG A 441 -2.14 -18.84 -11.28
CA ARG A 441 -0.95 -19.49 -10.71
C ARG A 441 0.14 -19.73 -11.75
N ASN A 442 -0.26 -20.15 -12.95
CA ASN A 442 0.64 -20.49 -14.04
C ASN A 442 0.99 -19.28 -14.93
N CYS A 443 0.42 -18.10 -14.66
CA CYS A 443 0.50 -16.93 -15.53
C CYS A 443 0.21 -17.32 -17.00
N ASP A 444 -0.88 -18.08 -17.19
CA ASP A 444 -1.16 -18.76 -18.46
C ASP A 444 -1.51 -17.74 -19.55
N THR A 445 -0.92 -17.93 -20.73
CA THR A 445 -1.12 -17.12 -21.93
C THR A 445 -1.58 -17.95 -23.13
N SER A 446 -1.92 -19.21 -22.89
CA SER A 446 -2.47 -20.11 -23.90
C SER A 446 -3.75 -19.49 -24.51
N PRO A 447 -4.07 -19.76 -25.79
CA PRO A 447 -5.25 -19.19 -26.43
C PRO A 447 -6.57 -19.54 -25.75
N THR A 448 -6.61 -20.63 -24.98
CA THR A 448 -7.76 -21.11 -24.21
C THR A 448 -7.81 -20.59 -22.79
N ALA A 449 -6.73 -19.98 -22.28
CA ALA A 449 -6.66 -19.48 -20.92
C ALA A 449 -7.74 -18.40 -20.67
N PRO A 450 -8.46 -18.46 -19.54
CA PRO A 450 -9.40 -17.42 -19.18
C PRO A 450 -8.65 -16.10 -18.94
N LEU A 451 -9.22 -15.00 -19.41
CA LEU A 451 -8.74 -13.68 -19.02
C LEU A 451 -9.01 -13.48 -17.53
N MET A 452 -7.98 -13.10 -16.78
CA MET A 452 -8.11 -12.56 -15.43
C MET A 452 -7.25 -11.30 -15.35
N MET A 453 -7.88 -10.14 -15.18
CA MET A 453 -7.19 -8.86 -15.05
C MET A 453 -7.76 -8.09 -13.86
N TYR A 454 -6.88 -7.48 -13.07
CA TYR A 454 -7.28 -6.60 -11.96
C TYR A 454 -7.05 -5.15 -12.33
N ILE A 455 -8.09 -4.32 -12.23
CA ILE A 455 -7.99 -2.87 -12.33
C ILE A 455 -7.65 -2.33 -10.94
N SER A 456 -6.50 -1.67 -10.83
CA SER A 456 -6.01 -1.12 -9.56
C SER A 456 -6.46 0.32 -9.36
N LYS A 457 -6.35 1.16 -10.39
CA LYS A 457 -6.72 2.58 -10.33
C LYS A 457 -7.26 3.11 -11.65
N MET A 458 -7.99 4.21 -11.55
CA MET A 458 -8.38 5.01 -12.70
C MET A 458 -7.36 6.14 -12.88
N VAL A 459 -6.83 6.29 -14.09
CA VAL A 459 -5.88 7.35 -14.44
C VAL A 459 -6.63 8.39 -15.27
N PRO A 460 -6.64 9.68 -14.89
CA PRO A 460 -7.30 10.71 -15.67
C PRO A 460 -6.65 10.83 -17.06
N ALA A 461 -7.48 10.87 -18.11
CA ALA A 461 -7.01 11.14 -19.47
C ALA A 461 -6.73 12.63 -19.65
N GLN A 462 -5.90 12.98 -20.64
CA GLN A 462 -5.68 14.38 -21.04
C GLN A 462 -6.98 15.03 -21.56
N ASP A 463 -7.83 14.23 -22.19
CA ASP A 463 -9.17 14.65 -22.59
C ASP A 463 -10.06 14.75 -21.34
N ARG A 464 -10.30 15.98 -20.88
CA ARG A 464 -11.10 16.30 -19.68
C ARG A 464 -12.41 15.49 -19.66
N GLY A 465 -12.53 14.58 -18.69
CA GLY A 465 -13.76 13.84 -18.41
C GLY A 465 -13.76 12.34 -18.75
N ARG A 466 -12.64 11.77 -19.21
CA ARG A 466 -12.48 10.31 -19.35
C ARG A 466 -11.35 9.79 -18.47
N PHE A 467 -11.49 8.53 -18.06
CA PHE A 467 -10.46 7.83 -17.30
C PHE A 467 -9.98 6.59 -18.05
N TYR A 468 -8.70 6.28 -17.89
CA TYR A 468 -8.12 5.00 -18.27
C TYR A 468 -8.14 4.07 -17.07
N ALA A 469 -8.66 2.86 -17.24
CA ALA A 469 -8.55 1.82 -16.23
C ALA A 469 -7.15 1.23 -16.29
N PHE A 470 -6.33 1.46 -15.26
CA PHE A 470 -4.97 0.94 -15.17
C PHE A 470 -4.93 -0.27 -14.25
N GLY A 471 -4.32 -1.35 -14.73
CA GLY A 471 -4.34 -2.64 -14.05
C GLY A 471 -3.30 -3.62 -14.57
N ARG A 472 -3.41 -4.86 -14.11
CA ARG A 472 -2.50 -5.95 -14.51
C ARG A 472 -3.29 -7.17 -14.98
N VAL A 473 -2.82 -7.75 -16.08
CA VAL A 473 -3.32 -9.03 -16.60
C VAL A 473 -2.59 -10.15 -15.85
N TYR A 474 -3.33 -10.99 -15.13
CA TYR A 474 -2.83 -12.13 -14.37
C TYR A 474 -2.92 -13.44 -15.17
N ALA A 475 -3.98 -13.60 -15.96
CA ALA A 475 -4.13 -14.76 -16.86
C ALA A 475 -4.76 -14.35 -18.19
N GLY A 476 -4.47 -15.12 -19.23
CA GLY A 476 -4.95 -14.91 -20.59
C GLY A 476 -4.29 -13.72 -21.30
N LYS A 477 -4.97 -13.19 -22.32
CA LYS A 477 -4.58 -11.97 -23.03
C LYS A 477 -5.78 -11.02 -23.12
N ILE A 478 -5.58 -9.75 -22.80
CA ILE A 478 -6.59 -8.71 -23.04
C ILE A 478 -6.40 -8.14 -24.43
N LYS A 479 -7.48 -8.00 -25.20
CA LYS A 479 -7.46 -7.50 -26.58
C LYS A 479 -8.40 -6.34 -26.79
N THR A 480 -8.01 -5.45 -27.69
CA THR A 480 -8.89 -4.40 -28.21
C THR A 480 -10.12 -5.03 -28.88
N GLY A 481 -11.32 -4.58 -28.52
CA GLY A 481 -12.60 -5.11 -28.99
C GLY A 481 -13.10 -6.37 -28.25
N GLN A 482 -12.32 -6.94 -27.34
CA GLN A 482 -12.71 -8.15 -26.61
C GLN A 482 -13.89 -7.90 -25.68
N LYS A 483 -14.87 -8.80 -25.72
CA LYS A 483 -16.01 -8.80 -24.78
C LYS A 483 -15.55 -9.38 -23.44
N VAL A 484 -15.72 -8.61 -22.37
CA VAL A 484 -15.29 -8.96 -21.02
C VAL A 484 -16.43 -8.77 -20.02
N ARG A 485 -16.39 -9.56 -18.95
CA ARG A 485 -17.20 -9.39 -17.74
C ARG A 485 -16.44 -8.50 -16.78
N ILE A 486 -17.09 -7.43 -16.31
CA ILE A 486 -16.58 -6.46 -15.36
C ILE A 486 -17.23 -6.78 -14.02
N LEU A 487 -16.45 -7.30 -13.08
CA LEU A 487 -16.85 -7.61 -11.72
C LEU A 487 -16.45 -6.44 -10.82
N GLY A 488 -17.44 -5.77 -10.24
CA GLY A 488 -17.17 -4.72 -9.27
C GLY A 488 -16.73 -5.26 -7.90
N PRO A 489 -16.31 -4.37 -6.98
CA PRO A 489 -15.79 -4.73 -5.66
C PRO A 489 -16.71 -5.59 -4.79
N ASN A 490 -18.02 -5.48 -4.98
CA ASN A 490 -19.05 -6.15 -4.17
C ASN A 490 -19.73 -7.29 -4.93
N PHE A 491 -19.20 -7.68 -6.08
CA PHE A 491 -19.73 -8.79 -6.86
C PHE A 491 -19.64 -10.10 -6.06
N VAL A 492 -20.74 -10.83 -6.01
CA VAL A 492 -20.80 -12.19 -5.45
C VAL A 492 -21.23 -13.14 -6.55
N PRO A 493 -20.50 -14.25 -6.79
CA PRO A 493 -20.87 -15.26 -7.78
C PRO A 493 -22.33 -15.70 -7.64
N GLY A 494 -23.03 -15.82 -8.76
CA GLY A 494 -24.47 -16.14 -8.81
C GLY A 494 -25.40 -14.91 -8.73
N ASN A 495 -24.93 -13.76 -8.26
CA ASN A 495 -25.69 -12.51 -8.29
C ASN A 495 -25.42 -11.72 -9.59
N LYS A 496 -26.38 -10.88 -10.00
CA LYS A 496 -26.22 -9.93 -11.12
C LYS A 496 -25.87 -8.52 -10.67
N SER A 497 -25.90 -8.23 -9.36
CA SER A 497 -25.45 -6.95 -8.82
C SER A 497 -23.95 -6.75 -9.05
N ASP A 498 -23.54 -5.53 -9.40
CA ASP A 498 -22.13 -5.18 -9.57
C ASP A 498 -21.41 -5.97 -10.69
N LEU A 499 -22.18 -6.40 -11.71
CA LEU A 499 -21.71 -7.13 -12.88
C LEU A 499 -22.11 -6.40 -14.18
N TRP A 500 -21.14 -6.19 -15.07
CA TRP A 500 -21.38 -5.67 -16.41
C TRP A 500 -20.69 -6.51 -17.47
N VAL A 501 -21.27 -6.61 -18.68
CA VAL A 501 -20.64 -7.31 -19.80
C VAL A 501 -20.52 -6.35 -20.97
N LYS A 502 -19.27 -5.98 -21.31
CA LYS A 502 -18.96 -4.90 -22.25
C LYS A 502 -17.70 -5.20 -23.05
N ASN A 503 -17.53 -4.50 -24.16
CA ASN A 503 -16.34 -4.62 -24.99
C ASN A 503 -15.28 -3.62 -24.55
N VAL A 504 -14.02 -4.05 -24.50
CA VAL A 504 -12.86 -3.17 -24.32
C VAL A 504 -12.69 -2.34 -25.59
N GLN A 505 -12.67 -1.01 -25.47
CA GLN A 505 -12.58 -0.15 -26.66
C GLN A 505 -11.16 -0.09 -27.22
N ARG A 506 -10.15 0.07 -26.35
CA ARG A 506 -8.73 0.12 -26.71
C ARG A 506 -7.88 -0.39 -25.55
N THR A 507 -6.75 -1.00 -25.91
CA THR A 507 -5.70 -1.45 -25.00
C THR A 507 -4.45 -0.57 -25.18
N LEU A 508 -3.88 -0.11 -24.08
CA LEU A 508 -2.79 0.87 -24.04
C LEU A 508 -1.63 0.38 -23.17
N ILE A 509 -0.41 0.68 -23.58
CA ILE A 509 0.80 0.62 -22.75
C ILE A 509 1.00 2.01 -22.12
N MET A 510 1.15 2.06 -20.81
CA MET A 510 1.39 3.30 -20.07
C MET A 510 2.90 3.53 -19.95
N MET A 511 3.41 4.65 -20.49
CA MET A 511 4.83 5.03 -20.48
C MET A 511 5.00 6.39 -19.78
N GLY A 512 4.66 6.44 -18.49
CA GLY A 512 4.62 7.68 -17.74
C GLY A 512 3.54 8.63 -18.29
N ARG A 513 3.95 9.69 -18.96
CA ARG A 513 3.04 10.72 -19.51
C ARG A 513 2.44 10.36 -20.87
N THR A 514 3.07 9.45 -21.61
CA THR A 514 2.60 9.02 -22.94
C THR A 514 1.89 7.67 -22.87
N GLN A 515 0.99 7.44 -23.82
CA GLN A 515 0.24 6.19 -23.95
C GLN A 515 0.38 5.68 -25.38
N GLU A 516 0.73 4.41 -25.52
CA GLU A 516 0.83 3.77 -26.83
C GLU A 516 -0.25 2.71 -26.99
N GLN A 517 -0.97 2.74 -28.12
CA GLN A 517 -2.03 1.79 -28.38
C GLN A 517 -1.46 0.47 -28.92
N VAL A 518 -1.94 -0.65 -28.38
CA VAL A 518 -1.59 -2.00 -28.83
C VAL A 518 -2.83 -2.86 -29.04
N GLN A 519 -2.69 -3.93 -29.82
CA GLN A 519 -3.79 -4.84 -30.12
C GLN A 519 -4.14 -5.73 -28.93
N ASP A 520 -3.12 -6.24 -28.24
CA ASP A 520 -3.28 -7.13 -27.10
C ASP A 520 -2.14 -6.98 -26.10
N ILE A 521 -2.39 -7.35 -24.84
CA ILE A 521 -1.39 -7.44 -23.78
C ILE A 521 -1.53 -8.80 -23.07
N PRO A 522 -0.46 -9.62 -22.97
CA PRO A 522 -0.50 -10.92 -22.34
C PRO A 522 -0.36 -10.84 -20.81
N ALA A 523 -0.74 -11.93 -20.12
CA ALA A 523 -0.55 -12.12 -18.69
C ALA A 523 0.88 -11.82 -18.23
N GLY A 524 0.98 -11.28 -17.02
CA GLY A 524 2.23 -10.82 -16.39
C GLY A 524 2.49 -9.33 -16.55
N ASN A 525 1.78 -8.65 -17.45
CA ASN A 525 2.01 -7.24 -17.82
C ASN A 525 0.93 -6.29 -17.27
N THR A 526 1.33 -5.03 -17.07
CA THR A 526 0.41 -3.93 -16.79
C THR A 526 -0.21 -3.39 -18.07
N ALA A 527 -1.47 -2.96 -18.02
CA ALA A 527 -2.23 -2.46 -19.15
C ALA A 527 -3.12 -1.28 -18.73
N GLY A 528 -3.24 -0.30 -19.62
CA GLY A 528 -4.27 0.74 -19.58
C GLY A 528 -5.42 0.39 -20.52
N LEU A 529 -6.67 0.56 -20.09
CA LEU A 529 -7.85 0.26 -20.91
C LEU A 529 -8.76 1.49 -21.05
N VAL A 530 -9.35 1.62 -22.24
CA VAL A 530 -10.35 2.64 -22.55
C VAL A 530 -11.75 2.02 -22.60
N GLY A 531 -12.74 2.69 -22.02
CA GLY A 531 -14.16 2.32 -22.08
C GLY A 531 -14.69 1.52 -20.90
N ILE A 532 -13.88 1.33 -19.85
CA ILE A 532 -14.25 0.62 -18.61
C ILE A 532 -14.78 1.58 -17.52
N ASP A 533 -14.36 2.84 -17.58
CA ASP A 533 -14.59 3.91 -16.60
C ASP A 533 -16.07 4.24 -16.32
N GLN A 534 -16.98 3.88 -17.23
CA GLN A 534 -18.42 4.07 -17.06
C GLN A 534 -19.04 3.04 -16.12
N TYR A 535 -18.45 1.85 -16.03
CA TYR A 535 -19.01 0.69 -15.33
C TYR A 535 -18.31 0.42 -14.01
N LEU A 536 -17.02 0.76 -13.94
CA LEU A 536 -16.21 0.56 -12.76
C LEU A 536 -15.85 1.92 -12.14
N LEU A 537 -16.07 2.06 -10.83
CA LEU A 537 -15.76 3.31 -10.11
C LEU A 537 -14.28 3.41 -9.75
N LYS A 538 -13.72 2.37 -9.11
CA LYS A 538 -12.36 2.37 -8.57
C LYS A 538 -11.61 1.12 -9.05
N SER A 539 -11.57 0.08 -8.22
CA SER A 539 -10.98 -1.21 -8.54
C SER A 539 -12.04 -2.23 -8.93
N GLY A 540 -11.60 -3.32 -9.55
CA GLY A 540 -12.47 -4.41 -9.97
C GLY A 540 -11.74 -5.44 -10.79
N THR A 541 -12.42 -6.54 -11.10
CA THR A 541 -11.85 -7.66 -11.85
C THR A 541 -12.50 -7.77 -13.22
N LEU A 542 -11.67 -7.92 -14.26
CA LEU A 542 -12.11 -8.21 -15.62
C LEU A 542 -11.83 -9.68 -15.93
N THR A 543 -12.83 -10.37 -16.47
CA THR A 543 -12.69 -11.79 -16.83
C THR A 543 -13.51 -12.17 -18.05
N THR A 544 -13.09 -13.23 -18.74
CA THR A 544 -13.92 -13.92 -19.75
C THR A 544 -14.65 -15.14 -19.20
N LEU A 545 -14.29 -15.60 -18.00
CA LEU A 545 -14.85 -16.80 -17.38
C LEU A 545 -16.12 -16.45 -16.57
N GLU A 546 -17.15 -17.28 -16.69
CA GLU A 546 -18.41 -17.06 -15.99
C GLU A 546 -18.38 -17.50 -14.53
N SER A 547 -17.68 -18.60 -14.24
CA SER A 547 -17.46 -19.15 -12.89
C SER A 547 -16.39 -18.42 -12.08
N ALA A 548 -15.71 -17.42 -12.67
CA ALA A 548 -14.65 -16.69 -12.00
C ALA A 548 -15.17 -15.88 -10.81
N HIS A 549 -14.37 -15.88 -9.75
CA HIS A 549 -14.54 -15.02 -8.59
C HIS A 549 -13.73 -13.72 -8.77
N PRO A 550 -14.06 -12.66 -8.02
CA PRO A 550 -13.23 -11.47 -7.99
C PRO A 550 -11.81 -11.75 -7.48
N ILE A 551 -10.85 -10.96 -7.95
CA ILE A 551 -9.59 -10.74 -7.25
C ILE A 551 -9.90 -9.83 -6.04
N LYS A 552 -9.41 -10.23 -4.87
CA LYS A 552 -9.58 -9.57 -3.58
C LYS A 552 -9.37 -8.07 -3.71
N THR A 553 -10.35 -7.30 -3.27
CA THR A 553 -10.21 -5.85 -3.18
C THR A 553 -9.19 -5.48 -2.12
N MET A 554 -8.51 -4.36 -2.32
CA MET A 554 -7.46 -3.91 -1.41
C MET A 554 -8.06 -3.39 -0.11
N LYS A 555 -7.46 -3.79 1.01
CA LYS A 555 -7.71 -3.13 2.30
C LYS A 555 -6.79 -1.92 2.39
N PHE A 556 -7.38 -0.73 2.46
CA PHE A 556 -6.62 0.47 2.80
C PHE A 556 -6.33 0.47 4.31
N SER A 557 -5.08 0.69 4.70
CA SER A 557 -4.69 0.72 6.12
C SER A 557 -5.16 1.97 6.85
N VAL A 558 -5.51 3.00 6.09
CA VAL A 558 -5.94 4.30 6.61
C VAL A 558 -7.41 4.47 6.25
N SER A 559 -8.17 5.14 7.11
CA SER A 559 -9.54 5.54 6.84
C SER A 559 -9.62 7.04 6.54
N PRO A 560 -10.51 7.49 5.64
CA PRO A 560 -10.74 8.91 5.40
C PRO A 560 -11.52 9.52 6.58
N VAL A 561 -10.79 10.07 7.54
CA VAL A 561 -11.35 10.61 8.81
C VAL A 561 -11.66 12.10 8.75
N VAL A 562 -10.99 12.85 7.87
CA VAL A 562 -11.18 14.30 7.73
C VAL A 562 -12.23 14.57 6.67
N ARG A 563 -13.28 15.32 7.01
CA ARG A 563 -14.39 15.65 6.12
C ARG A 563 -14.49 17.16 5.94
N VAL A 564 -14.86 17.61 4.74
CA VAL A 564 -15.36 18.98 4.52
C VAL A 564 -16.70 18.94 3.79
N SER A 565 -17.57 19.89 4.13
CA SER A 565 -18.73 20.18 3.28
C SER A 565 -18.31 21.06 2.11
N VAL A 566 -18.86 20.80 0.94
CA VAL A 566 -18.64 21.58 -0.28
C VAL A 566 -19.97 22.02 -0.85
N ALA A 567 -20.04 23.27 -1.30
CA ALA A 567 -21.21 23.81 -1.97
C ALA A 567 -20.80 24.57 -3.23
N PRO A 568 -21.63 24.60 -4.29
CA PRO A 568 -21.32 25.42 -5.44
C PRO A 568 -21.64 26.88 -5.09
N LYS A 569 -20.75 27.82 -5.45
CA LYS A 569 -20.99 29.28 -5.26
C LYS A 569 -22.29 29.78 -5.90
N SER A 570 -22.69 29.10 -6.98
CA SER A 570 -23.93 29.38 -7.70
C SER A 570 -24.75 28.10 -7.76
N SER A 571 -26.04 28.19 -7.38
CA SER A 571 -26.95 27.04 -7.42
C SER A 571 -27.10 26.45 -8.84
N LYS A 572 -26.78 27.22 -9.90
CA LYS A 572 -26.78 26.73 -11.29
C LYS A 572 -25.69 25.70 -11.55
N ASP A 573 -24.61 25.71 -10.78
CA ASP A 573 -23.46 24.82 -10.95
C ASP A 573 -23.58 23.54 -10.10
N LEU A 574 -24.69 23.34 -9.40
CA LEU A 574 -24.96 22.13 -8.62
C LEU A 574 -24.82 20.83 -9.46
N PRO A 575 -25.32 20.73 -10.71
CA PRO A 575 -25.08 19.55 -11.53
C PRO A 575 -23.60 19.30 -11.84
N LYS A 576 -22.81 20.38 -11.99
CA LYS A 576 -21.35 20.28 -12.19
C LYS A 576 -20.65 19.80 -10.94
N LEU A 577 -21.07 20.26 -9.76
CA LEU A 577 -20.52 19.78 -8.49
C LEU A 577 -20.75 18.28 -8.33
N VAL A 578 -21.99 17.81 -8.54
CA VAL A 578 -22.34 16.40 -8.39
C VAL A 578 -21.54 15.53 -9.37
N GLU A 579 -21.41 15.95 -10.64
CA GLU A 579 -20.60 15.25 -11.63
C GLU A 579 -19.09 15.32 -11.30
N GLY A 580 -18.61 16.46 -10.84
CA GLY A 580 -17.22 16.66 -10.43
C GLY A 580 -16.84 15.77 -9.24
N MET A 581 -17.70 15.68 -8.23
CA MET A 581 -17.53 14.79 -7.09
C MET A 581 -17.51 13.32 -7.48
N LYS A 582 -18.35 12.91 -8.44
CA LYS A 582 -18.32 11.54 -8.99
C LYS A 582 -16.98 11.25 -9.66
N ARG A 583 -16.43 12.20 -10.42
CA ARG A 583 -15.11 12.06 -11.07
C ARG A 583 -13.98 12.06 -10.06
N LEU A 584 -14.04 12.91 -9.04
CA LEU A 584 -13.09 12.91 -7.94
C LEU A 584 -13.06 11.55 -7.23
N SER A 585 -14.24 11.00 -6.90
CA SER A 585 -14.40 9.67 -6.31
C SER A 585 -13.83 8.53 -7.17
N LYS A 586 -13.80 8.69 -8.50
CA LYS A 586 -13.15 7.74 -9.40
C LYS A 586 -11.63 7.90 -9.44
N SER A 587 -11.15 9.14 -9.42
CA SER A 587 -9.73 9.49 -9.57
C SER A 587 -8.88 9.06 -8.37
N ASP A 588 -9.43 9.15 -7.16
CA ASP A 588 -8.72 8.77 -5.94
C ASP A 588 -9.28 7.48 -5.30
N PRO A 589 -8.45 6.46 -5.04
CA PRO A 589 -8.92 5.22 -4.45
C PRO A 589 -9.56 5.38 -3.07
N MET A 590 -9.15 6.36 -2.26
CA MET A 590 -9.59 6.50 -0.87
C MET A 590 -10.59 7.62 -0.63
N VAL A 591 -10.66 8.63 -1.49
CA VAL A 591 -11.63 9.72 -1.30
C VAL A 591 -13.06 9.17 -1.28
N LEU A 592 -13.87 9.67 -0.35
CA LEU A 592 -15.30 9.40 -0.32
C LEU A 592 -16.03 10.70 -0.62
N CYS A 593 -16.88 10.66 -1.65
CA CYS A 593 -17.74 11.76 -2.02
C CYS A 593 -19.18 11.27 -1.91
N TYR A 594 -19.97 11.88 -1.03
CA TYR A 594 -21.37 11.52 -0.83
C TYR A 594 -22.20 12.76 -0.46
N THR A 595 -23.51 12.63 -0.54
CA THR A 595 -24.46 13.66 -0.10
C THR A 595 -25.15 13.15 1.16
N GLU A 596 -25.12 13.93 2.23
CA GLU A 596 -25.85 13.63 3.46
C GLU A 596 -27.35 13.86 3.30
N GLU A 597 -28.15 13.30 4.20
CA GLU A 597 -29.62 13.48 4.19
C GLU A 597 -30.03 14.95 4.38
N THR A 598 -29.16 15.76 4.98
CA THR A 598 -29.30 17.22 5.08
C THR A 598 -29.23 17.95 3.73
N GLY A 599 -28.73 17.27 2.69
CA GLY A 599 -28.42 17.86 1.40
C GLY A 599 -27.00 18.43 1.28
N GLU A 600 -26.19 18.35 2.34
CA GLU A 600 -24.78 18.74 2.28
C GLU A 600 -23.97 17.75 1.45
N HIS A 601 -23.11 18.26 0.57
CA HIS A 601 -22.16 17.45 -0.18
C HIS A 601 -20.86 17.34 0.60
N ILE A 602 -20.45 16.12 0.92
CA ILE A 602 -19.27 15.86 1.75
C ILE A 602 -18.16 15.23 0.92
N ILE A 603 -16.94 15.70 1.15
CA ILE A 603 -15.69 15.07 0.68
C ILE A 603 -14.89 14.66 1.90
N ALA A 604 -14.56 13.38 1.99
CA ALA A 604 -13.74 12.81 3.04
C ALA A 604 -12.38 12.33 2.50
N GLY A 605 -11.30 12.72 3.17
CA GLY A 605 -9.93 12.35 2.86
C GLY A 605 -9.17 11.84 4.09
N CYS A 606 -7.98 11.30 3.85
CA CYS A 606 -7.11 10.72 4.90
C CYS A 606 -6.59 11.77 5.88
N GLY A 607 -6.26 12.96 5.36
CA GLY A 607 -5.60 14.04 6.06
C GLY A 607 -5.84 15.37 5.38
N GLU A 608 -5.31 16.44 5.97
CA GLU A 608 -5.51 17.82 5.51
C GLU A 608 -4.93 18.06 4.11
N LEU A 609 -3.70 17.58 3.86
CA LEU A 609 -3.04 17.74 2.56
C LEU A 609 -3.76 16.94 1.48
N HIS A 610 -4.20 15.71 1.78
CA HIS A 610 -5.02 14.94 0.84
C HIS A 610 -6.27 15.71 0.42
N LEU A 611 -6.96 16.33 1.39
CA LEU A 611 -8.20 17.03 1.15
C LEU A 611 -7.99 18.34 0.38
N GLU A 612 -6.92 19.09 0.70
CA GLU A 612 -6.50 20.27 -0.05
C GLU A 612 -6.34 19.95 -1.54
N ILE A 613 -5.64 18.87 -1.87
CA ILE A 613 -5.43 18.43 -3.26
C ILE A 613 -6.73 17.96 -3.90
N CYS A 614 -7.55 17.18 -3.19
CA CYS A 614 -8.85 16.73 -3.70
C CYS A 614 -9.77 17.91 -4.07
N LEU A 615 -9.78 18.94 -3.23
CA LEU A 615 -10.56 20.16 -3.45
C LEU A 615 -10.02 20.95 -4.64
N LYS A 616 -8.70 21.06 -4.76
CA LYS A 616 -8.07 21.67 -5.94
C LYS A 616 -8.40 20.91 -7.23
N ASP A 617 -8.29 19.58 -7.23
CA ASP A 617 -8.66 18.73 -8.38
C ASP A 617 -10.14 18.88 -8.73
N LEU A 618 -11.01 18.99 -7.73
CA LEU A 618 -12.43 19.26 -7.95
C LEU A 618 -12.64 20.62 -8.63
N GLN A 619 -12.02 21.68 -8.13
CA GLN A 619 -12.20 23.04 -8.63
C GLN A 619 -11.59 23.24 -10.02
N GLU A 620 -10.37 22.75 -10.23
CA GLU A 620 -9.57 23.02 -11.44
C GLU A 620 -9.87 22.01 -12.56
N ASP A 621 -9.92 20.72 -12.26
CA ASP A 621 -9.96 19.66 -13.26
C ASP A 621 -11.36 19.09 -13.52
N PHE A 622 -12.15 18.87 -12.47
CA PHE A 622 -13.42 18.14 -12.60
C PHE A 622 -14.65 19.03 -12.75
N MET A 623 -14.71 20.13 -12.00
CA MET A 623 -15.83 21.09 -12.01
C MET A 623 -15.51 22.33 -12.86
N GLY A 624 -14.25 22.80 -12.84
CA GLY A 624 -13.79 23.98 -13.56
C GLY A 624 -14.30 25.31 -13.00
N THR A 625 -14.74 25.33 -11.75
CA THR A 625 -15.18 26.53 -11.02
C THR A 625 -14.94 26.36 -9.53
N GLU A 626 -14.89 27.49 -8.82
CA GLU A 626 -14.69 27.48 -7.38
C GLU A 626 -15.92 26.98 -6.61
N VAL A 627 -15.64 26.29 -5.50
CA VAL A 627 -16.63 25.82 -4.53
C VAL A 627 -16.48 26.58 -3.22
N GLU A 628 -17.57 26.69 -2.46
CA GLU A 628 -17.55 27.09 -1.06
C GLU A 628 -17.19 25.87 -0.22
N ILE A 629 -16.18 26.02 0.65
CA ILE A 629 -15.65 24.94 1.47
C ILE A 629 -16.01 25.26 2.92
N GLY A 630 -16.74 24.35 3.57
CA GLY A 630 -17.05 24.44 4.99
C GLY A 630 -15.86 24.08 5.87
N ASN A 631 -16.01 24.26 7.18
CA ASN A 631 -14.94 23.92 8.12
C ASN A 631 -14.69 22.39 8.12
N PRO A 632 -13.43 21.94 8.32
CA PRO A 632 -13.13 20.54 8.50
C PRO A 632 -13.86 19.95 9.71
N ILE A 633 -14.41 18.76 9.51
CA ILE A 633 -15.20 18.01 10.50
C ILE A 633 -14.54 16.64 10.70
N VAL A 634 -14.62 16.15 11.93
CA VAL A 634 -14.16 14.82 12.32
C VAL A 634 -15.35 13.91 12.55
N SER A 635 -15.18 12.63 12.20
CA SER A 635 -16.18 11.59 12.47
C SER A 635 -15.95 11.01 13.85
N TYR A 636 -17.00 10.95 14.68
CA TYR A 636 -16.96 10.27 15.96
C TYR A 636 -17.48 8.84 15.82
N ARG A 637 -17.29 8.02 16.86
CA ARG A 637 -17.97 6.73 16.99
C ARG A 637 -18.74 6.67 18.28
N GLU A 638 -19.96 6.15 18.23
CA GLU A 638 -20.80 5.97 19.41
C GLU A 638 -20.51 4.62 20.08
N SER A 639 -20.48 4.58 21.40
CA SER A 639 -20.26 3.34 22.15
C SER A 639 -20.88 3.40 23.54
N CYS A 640 -20.56 2.42 24.37
CA CYS A 640 -20.97 2.31 25.76
C CYS A 640 -19.76 1.90 26.61
N SER A 641 -19.72 2.31 27.88
CA SER A 641 -18.62 1.97 28.78
C SER A 641 -18.96 0.86 29.78
N GLU A 642 -20.24 0.60 30.00
CA GLU A 642 -20.73 -0.35 30.99
C GLU A 642 -21.83 -1.23 30.41
N LYS A 643 -22.22 -2.26 31.14
CA LYS A 643 -23.40 -3.05 30.81
C LYS A 643 -24.67 -2.23 31.04
N SER A 644 -25.70 -2.41 30.22
CA SER A 644 -27.00 -1.77 30.40
C SER A 644 -27.49 -1.93 31.84
N SER A 645 -27.87 -0.82 32.46
CA SER A 645 -28.41 -0.76 33.83
C SER A 645 -29.74 -1.50 34.01
N GLN A 646 -30.45 -1.77 32.91
CA GLN A 646 -31.70 -2.52 32.88
C GLN A 646 -31.86 -3.28 31.56
N VAL A 647 -32.73 -4.29 31.53
CA VAL A 647 -33.15 -4.96 30.30
C VAL A 647 -34.10 -4.05 29.54
N CYS A 648 -33.72 -3.66 28.32
CA CYS A 648 -34.53 -2.76 27.50
C CYS A 648 -35.56 -3.52 26.68
N LEU A 649 -36.78 -2.98 26.63
CA LEU A 649 -37.91 -3.53 25.89
C LEU A 649 -38.33 -2.56 24.79
N SER A 650 -38.57 -3.08 23.58
CA SER A 650 -39.36 -2.39 22.56
C SER A 650 -40.44 -3.29 21.98
N LYS A 651 -41.57 -2.68 21.61
CA LYS A 651 -42.77 -3.34 21.08
C LYS A 651 -42.97 -3.01 19.59
N SER A 652 -43.48 -3.96 18.82
CA SER A 652 -43.92 -3.74 17.44
C SER A 652 -45.14 -2.83 17.36
N ALA A 653 -45.42 -2.28 16.18
CA ALA A 653 -46.57 -1.41 15.96
C ALA A 653 -47.90 -2.11 16.28
N ASN A 654 -47.98 -3.42 16.02
CA ASN A 654 -49.12 -4.25 16.41
C ASN A 654 -49.13 -4.65 17.91
N LYS A 655 -48.12 -4.25 18.70
CA LYS A 655 -47.96 -4.51 20.15
C LYS A 655 -47.85 -5.98 20.56
N HIS A 656 -47.81 -6.91 19.60
CA HIS A 656 -47.76 -8.34 19.87
C HIS A 656 -46.33 -8.90 19.92
N ASN A 657 -45.38 -8.26 19.24
CA ASN A 657 -43.98 -8.66 19.27
C ASN A 657 -43.18 -7.75 20.22
N ARG A 658 -42.30 -8.36 21.00
CA ARG A 658 -41.50 -7.69 22.04
C ARG A 658 -40.08 -8.23 21.99
N LEU A 659 -39.10 -7.35 21.93
CA LEU A 659 -37.68 -7.71 22.03
C LEU A 659 -37.11 -7.17 23.33
N TYR A 660 -36.37 -8.02 24.04
CA TYR A 660 -35.69 -7.68 25.29
C TYR A 660 -34.18 -7.77 25.05
N VAL A 661 -33.49 -6.63 25.08
CA VAL A 661 -32.05 -6.55 24.75
C VAL A 661 -31.30 -5.81 25.85
N ILE A 662 -30.04 -6.20 26.03
CA ILE A 662 -29.04 -5.46 26.81
C ILE A 662 -27.80 -5.23 25.94
N ALA A 663 -27.06 -4.16 26.23
CA ALA A 663 -25.79 -3.85 25.61
C ALA A 663 -24.65 -3.94 26.63
N GLU A 664 -23.46 -4.29 26.18
CA GLU A 664 -22.22 -4.21 26.96
C GLU A 664 -21.04 -3.85 26.04
N PRO A 665 -19.97 -3.23 26.58
CA PRO A 665 -18.78 -2.89 25.79
C PRO A 665 -18.03 -4.15 25.35
N LEU A 666 -17.52 -4.12 24.12
CA LEU A 666 -16.47 -5.02 23.66
C LEU A 666 -15.11 -4.46 24.05
N GLY A 667 -14.17 -5.35 24.40
CA GLY A 667 -12.78 -4.95 24.64
C GLY A 667 -12.13 -4.38 23.37
N GLU A 668 -11.14 -3.52 23.55
CA GLU A 668 -10.42 -2.88 22.44
C GLU A 668 -9.69 -3.92 21.57
N GLU A 669 -9.02 -4.89 22.18
CA GLU A 669 -8.34 -5.96 21.45
C GLU A 669 -9.33 -6.81 20.63
N PHE A 670 -10.50 -7.11 21.16
CA PHE A 670 -11.55 -7.84 20.44
C PHE A 670 -12.08 -7.05 19.25
N THR A 671 -12.27 -5.74 19.44
CA THR A 671 -12.70 -4.80 18.40
C THR A 671 -11.68 -4.73 17.27
N ASN A 672 -10.39 -4.61 17.61
CA ASN A 672 -9.30 -4.56 16.63
C ASN A 672 -9.16 -5.89 15.87
N ASP A 673 -9.31 -7.03 16.54
CA ASP A 673 -9.25 -8.36 15.90
C ASP A 673 -10.41 -8.61 14.91
N ILE A 674 -11.57 -7.99 15.11
CA ILE A 674 -12.65 -7.99 14.10
C ILE A 674 -12.22 -7.19 12.86
N GLU A 675 -11.66 -5.99 13.05
CA GLU A 675 -11.24 -5.11 11.94
C GLU A 675 -10.08 -5.70 11.14
N ASP A 676 -9.11 -6.31 11.83
CA ASP A 676 -8.01 -7.05 11.23
C ASP A 676 -8.49 -8.34 10.54
N LYS A 677 -9.72 -8.78 10.82
CA LYS A 677 -10.34 -10.04 10.39
C LYS A 677 -9.67 -11.30 10.96
N LYS A 678 -9.03 -11.21 12.14
CA LYS A 678 -8.69 -12.42 12.91
C LYS A 678 -9.97 -13.10 13.41
N ILE A 679 -10.94 -12.28 13.82
CA ILE A 679 -12.33 -12.70 13.99
C ILE A 679 -13.06 -12.37 12.68
N ASP A 680 -13.05 -13.28 11.71
CA ASP A 680 -13.76 -13.07 10.45
C ASP A 680 -15.29 -13.16 10.64
N PRO A 681 -16.05 -12.08 10.41
CA PRO A 681 -17.51 -12.10 10.45
C PRO A 681 -18.15 -13.12 9.51
N ARG A 682 -17.47 -13.44 8.40
CA ARG A 682 -17.91 -14.41 7.39
C ARG A 682 -17.32 -15.81 7.60
N GLY A 683 -16.39 -15.95 8.54
CA GLY A 683 -15.75 -17.24 8.86
C GLY A 683 -16.69 -18.23 9.54
N ASP A 684 -16.27 -19.49 9.58
CA ASP A 684 -17.04 -20.58 10.19
C ASP A 684 -17.33 -20.27 11.69
N PRO A 685 -18.60 -20.33 12.13
CA PRO A 685 -18.98 -20.00 13.51
C PRO A 685 -18.35 -20.89 14.59
N LYS A 686 -17.99 -22.15 14.29
CA LYS A 686 -17.34 -23.07 15.24
C LYS A 686 -15.88 -22.68 15.43
N ILE A 687 -15.16 -22.41 14.34
CA ILE A 687 -13.75 -21.98 14.38
C ILE A 687 -13.66 -20.63 15.09
N ARG A 688 -14.47 -19.67 14.64
CA ARG A 688 -14.57 -18.35 15.27
C ARG A 688 -14.94 -18.45 16.75
N GLY A 689 -15.95 -19.26 17.08
CA GLY A 689 -16.40 -19.43 18.46
C GLY A 689 -15.32 -20.02 19.37
N ARG A 690 -14.48 -20.93 18.86
CA ARG A 690 -13.35 -21.48 19.60
C ARG A 690 -12.25 -20.43 19.80
N TYR A 691 -11.86 -19.69 18.77
CA TYR A 691 -10.90 -18.59 18.90
C TYR A 691 -11.36 -17.55 19.94
N ILE A 692 -12.63 -17.17 19.89
CA ILE A 692 -13.20 -16.20 20.84
C ILE A 692 -13.16 -16.75 22.29
N ALA A 693 -13.45 -18.03 22.48
CA ALA A 693 -13.39 -18.67 23.80
C ALA A 693 -11.95 -18.79 24.32
N ASP A 694 -11.01 -19.23 23.50
CA ASP A 694 -9.62 -19.48 23.89
C ASP A 694 -8.85 -18.18 24.15
N THR A 695 -9.06 -17.15 23.32
CA THR A 695 -8.33 -15.87 23.40
C THR A 695 -8.97 -14.90 24.39
N TYR A 696 -10.31 -14.82 24.45
CA TYR A 696 -11.02 -13.80 25.23
C TYR A 696 -11.87 -14.37 26.37
N GLY A 697 -11.85 -15.69 26.59
CA GLY A 697 -12.52 -16.33 27.73
C GLY A 697 -14.05 -16.33 27.64
N TRP A 698 -14.63 -16.13 26.46
CA TRP A 698 -16.08 -16.22 26.27
C TRP A 698 -16.58 -17.67 26.40
N ASP A 699 -17.84 -17.84 26.78
CA ASP A 699 -18.49 -19.13 26.65
C ASP A 699 -18.58 -19.54 25.17
N ILE A 700 -18.17 -20.77 24.86
CA ILE A 700 -18.14 -21.27 23.48
C ILE A 700 -19.54 -21.40 22.87
N GLY A 701 -20.55 -21.66 23.70
CA GLY A 701 -21.94 -21.70 23.29
C GLY A 701 -22.46 -20.32 22.91
N GLU A 702 -22.13 -19.31 23.71
CA GLU A 702 -22.43 -17.91 23.42
C GLU A 702 -21.71 -17.40 22.17
N ALA A 703 -20.41 -17.66 22.04
CA ALA A 703 -19.62 -17.22 20.89
C ALA A 703 -20.13 -17.80 19.56
N ARG A 704 -20.67 -19.02 19.57
CA ARG A 704 -21.33 -19.64 18.40
C ARG A 704 -22.69 -19.04 18.08
N LYS A 705 -23.33 -18.37 19.03
CA LYS A 705 -24.65 -17.72 18.88
C LYS A 705 -24.56 -16.25 18.46
N ILE A 706 -23.40 -15.79 18.00
CA ILE A 706 -23.29 -14.50 17.32
C ILE A 706 -24.08 -14.58 16.01
N TRP A 707 -25.10 -13.73 15.88
CA TRP A 707 -25.99 -13.70 14.71
C TRP A 707 -25.48 -12.79 13.60
N ALA A 708 -24.87 -11.66 13.95
CA ALA A 708 -24.40 -10.68 13.00
C ALA A 708 -23.30 -9.79 13.60
N PHE A 709 -22.48 -9.26 12.71
CA PHE A 709 -21.57 -8.15 12.96
C PHE A 709 -22.09 -6.89 12.28
N GLY A 710 -21.79 -5.71 12.82
CA GLY A 710 -22.35 -4.46 12.32
C GLY A 710 -21.43 -3.25 12.50
N PRO A 711 -21.54 -2.21 11.67
CA PRO A 711 -22.42 -2.11 10.50
C PRO A 711 -21.98 -3.01 9.31
N ASP A 712 -22.87 -3.13 8.33
CA ASP A 712 -22.63 -3.77 7.01
C ASP A 712 -22.08 -5.22 7.04
N GLY A 713 -22.34 -5.96 8.13
CA GLY A 713 -21.93 -7.36 8.28
C GLY A 713 -20.46 -7.57 8.64
N THR A 714 -19.68 -6.49 8.76
CA THR A 714 -18.23 -6.59 9.03
C THR A 714 -17.73 -5.67 10.14
N GLY A 715 -18.55 -4.71 10.60
CA GLY A 715 -18.11 -3.75 11.61
C GLY A 715 -17.92 -4.36 13.00
N PRO A 716 -17.22 -3.65 13.89
CA PRO A 716 -16.77 -4.17 15.18
C PRO A 716 -17.84 -4.03 16.27
N ASN A 717 -19.07 -4.45 15.96
CA ASN A 717 -20.17 -4.61 16.89
C ASN A 717 -20.76 -6.00 16.67
N CYS A 718 -21.27 -6.65 17.70
CA CYS A 718 -21.88 -7.98 17.55
C CYS A 718 -23.25 -8.07 18.18
N PHE A 719 -24.12 -8.87 17.56
CA PHE A 719 -25.44 -9.20 18.10
C PHE A 719 -25.48 -10.70 18.43
N THR A 720 -25.82 -11.03 19.67
CA THR A 720 -25.78 -12.39 20.22
C THR A 720 -27.14 -12.82 20.73
N ASP A 721 -27.48 -14.09 20.51
CA ASP A 721 -28.67 -14.71 21.08
C ASP A 721 -28.37 -15.37 22.43
N GLN A 722 -29.06 -14.93 23.48
CA GLN A 722 -29.01 -15.53 24.81
C GLN A 722 -30.38 -16.05 25.27
N THR A 723 -31.36 -16.12 24.37
CA THR A 723 -32.72 -16.59 24.69
C THR A 723 -32.74 -18.09 25.00
N LYS A 724 -33.77 -18.53 25.74
CA LYS A 724 -34.00 -19.95 26.09
C LYS A 724 -35.47 -20.31 25.91
N GLY A 725 -35.75 -21.31 25.08
CA GLY A 725 -37.10 -21.86 24.91
C GLY A 725 -38.09 -20.95 24.18
N VAL A 726 -37.60 -20.15 23.22
CA VAL A 726 -38.43 -19.24 22.41
C VAL A 726 -38.77 -19.87 21.07
N ASP A 727 -40.06 -20.00 20.77
CA ASP A 727 -40.55 -20.48 19.48
C ASP A 727 -40.41 -19.40 18.38
N TYR A 728 -40.26 -19.83 17.12
CA TYR A 728 -40.19 -18.97 15.92
C TYR A 728 -38.98 -18.01 15.85
N LEU A 729 -37.99 -18.16 16.73
CA LEU A 729 -36.81 -17.27 16.80
C LEU A 729 -36.02 -17.20 15.49
N LEU A 730 -35.85 -18.32 14.80
CA LEU A 730 -35.10 -18.37 13.53
C LEU A 730 -35.80 -17.59 12.40
N GLU A 731 -37.13 -17.47 12.43
CA GLU A 731 -37.89 -16.74 11.40
C GLU A 731 -37.66 -15.23 11.48
N ILE A 732 -37.36 -14.70 12.67
CA ILE A 732 -37.14 -13.26 12.87
C ILE A 732 -35.66 -12.86 12.76
N LYS A 733 -34.74 -13.83 12.72
CA LYS A 733 -33.28 -13.60 12.78
C LYS A 733 -32.82 -12.58 11.75
N GLU A 734 -33.23 -12.74 10.48
CA GLU A 734 -32.86 -11.82 9.40
C GLU A 734 -33.39 -10.40 9.65
N SER A 735 -34.63 -10.30 10.16
CA SER A 735 -35.25 -9.00 10.47
C SER A 735 -34.56 -8.29 11.63
N VAL A 736 -34.13 -9.03 12.64
CA VAL A 736 -33.33 -8.51 13.77
C VAL A 736 -31.95 -8.07 13.27
N ASN A 737 -31.28 -8.90 12.47
CA ASN A 737 -29.97 -8.59 11.89
C ASN A 737 -30.00 -7.29 11.05
N ASN A 738 -31.02 -7.12 10.20
CA ASN A 738 -31.18 -5.89 9.42
C ASN A 738 -31.49 -4.66 10.30
N GLY A 739 -32.28 -4.84 11.36
CA GLY A 739 -32.55 -3.78 12.34
C GLY A 739 -31.31 -3.37 13.14
N PHE A 740 -30.50 -4.35 13.55
CA PHE A 740 -29.21 -4.15 14.21
C PHE A 740 -28.20 -3.50 13.28
N ALA A 741 -28.05 -3.96 12.04
CA ALA A 741 -27.13 -3.38 11.07
C ALA A 741 -27.45 -1.89 10.82
N TRP A 742 -28.74 -1.54 10.76
CA TRP A 742 -29.17 -0.15 10.67
C TRP A 742 -28.86 0.62 11.97
N ALA A 743 -29.16 0.06 13.13
CA ALA A 743 -28.85 0.68 14.41
C ALA A 743 -27.34 0.95 14.56
N ALA A 744 -26.49 -0.03 14.25
CA ALA A 744 -25.03 0.10 14.31
C ALA A 744 -24.49 1.15 13.34
N LYS A 745 -25.19 1.41 12.22
CA LYS A 745 -24.79 2.41 11.23
C LYS A 745 -25.09 3.84 11.65
N THR A 746 -26.22 4.07 12.33
CA THR A 746 -26.61 5.43 12.72
C THR A 746 -26.34 5.71 14.20
N GLY A 747 -26.39 4.78 15.13
CA GLY A 747 -26.29 5.15 16.55
C GLY A 747 -27.50 5.97 17.06
N PRO A 748 -27.71 6.08 18.38
CA PRO A 748 -28.81 6.86 18.95
C PRO A 748 -28.48 8.33 19.24
N MET A 749 -27.22 8.73 19.40
CA MET A 749 -26.86 10.04 19.94
C MET A 749 -26.80 11.13 18.89
N CYS A 750 -26.05 10.95 17.80
CA CYS A 750 -25.86 11.98 16.76
C CYS A 750 -25.82 11.42 15.33
N ASP A 751 -26.49 10.29 15.11
CA ASP A 751 -26.49 9.57 13.83
C ASP A 751 -25.07 9.22 13.33
N GLU A 752 -24.13 8.87 14.24
CA GLU A 752 -22.79 8.34 13.94
C GLU A 752 -22.69 6.82 14.17
N GLU A 753 -21.80 6.16 13.42
CA GLU A 753 -21.60 4.71 13.52
C GLU A 753 -21.19 4.26 14.93
N MET A 754 -21.76 3.14 15.38
CA MET A 754 -21.39 2.49 16.62
C MET A 754 -20.05 1.77 16.50
N ARG A 755 -19.29 1.67 17.60
CA ARG A 755 -18.07 0.88 17.69
C ARG A 755 -17.99 0.15 19.03
N GLY A 756 -17.60 -1.12 19.00
CA GLY A 756 -17.25 -1.87 20.21
C GLY A 756 -18.46 -2.17 21.10
N VAL A 757 -19.64 -2.41 20.53
CA VAL A 757 -20.85 -2.71 21.30
C VAL A 757 -21.31 -4.14 21.03
N LYS A 758 -21.56 -4.88 22.12
CA LYS A 758 -22.21 -6.20 22.08
C LYS A 758 -23.64 -6.07 22.54
N PHE A 759 -24.57 -6.46 21.67
CA PHE A 759 -25.99 -6.58 21.99
C PHE A 759 -26.33 -8.04 22.27
N MET A 760 -27.09 -8.27 23.35
CA MET A 760 -27.53 -9.61 23.75
C MET A 760 -29.05 -9.64 23.83
N LEU A 761 -29.65 -10.52 23.03
CA LEU A 761 -31.09 -10.79 23.07
C LEU A 761 -31.41 -11.71 24.26
N GLN A 762 -32.07 -11.14 25.27
CA GLN A 762 -32.40 -11.84 26.53
C GLN A 762 -33.68 -12.66 26.40
N ASP A 763 -34.70 -12.07 25.79
CA ASP A 763 -36.02 -12.70 25.61
C ASP A 763 -36.76 -12.10 24.41
N VAL A 764 -37.76 -12.83 23.91
CA VAL A 764 -38.65 -12.38 22.84
C VAL A 764 -40.06 -12.90 23.06
N THR A 765 -41.05 -12.01 22.93
CA THR A 765 -42.45 -12.43 22.73
C THR A 765 -42.81 -12.27 21.26
N LEU A 766 -43.29 -13.33 20.60
CA LEU A 766 -43.71 -13.29 19.20
C LEU A 766 -45.19 -13.61 19.04
N HIS A 767 -45.82 -13.00 18.04
CA HIS A 767 -47.15 -13.38 17.61
C HIS A 767 -47.12 -14.79 16.96
N ALA A 768 -48.17 -15.59 17.16
CA ALA A 768 -48.26 -16.97 16.68
C ALA A 768 -48.28 -17.10 15.15
N ASP A 769 -48.87 -16.14 14.44
CA ASP A 769 -48.89 -16.10 12.97
C ASP A 769 -47.72 -15.34 12.35
N SER A 770 -47.08 -15.92 11.33
CA SER A 770 -45.92 -15.36 10.61
C SER A 770 -46.21 -14.02 9.94
N ILE A 771 -47.44 -13.82 9.46
CA ILE A 771 -47.90 -12.58 8.83
C ILE A 771 -47.75 -11.37 9.78
N HIS A 772 -47.91 -11.59 11.08
CA HIS A 772 -47.84 -10.53 12.10
C HIS A 772 -46.45 -10.33 12.70
N ARG A 773 -45.43 -11.06 12.22
CA ARG A 773 -44.01 -10.94 12.61
C ARG A 773 -43.07 -10.71 11.42
N GLY A 774 -43.59 -10.18 10.30
CA GLY A 774 -42.78 -9.83 9.13
C GLY A 774 -41.76 -8.72 9.39
N MET A 775 -40.85 -8.52 8.42
CA MET A 775 -39.71 -7.61 8.55
C MET A 775 -40.09 -6.17 8.96
N GLY A 776 -41.18 -5.63 8.41
CA GLY A 776 -41.68 -4.30 8.79
C GLY A 776 -42.16 -4.16 10.23
N GLN A 777 -42.44 -5.26 10.94
CA GLN A 777 -42.83 -5.26 12.35
C GLN A 777 -41.64 -5.48 13.29
N ILE A 778 -40.65 -6.28 12.88
CA ILE A 778 -39.51 -6.65 13.75
C ILE A 778 -38.33 -5.69 13.58
N MET A 779 -37.97 -5.31 12.35
CA MET A 779 -36.79 -4.48 12.08
C MET A 779 -36.82 -3.12 12.80
N PRO A 780 -37.93 -2.36 12.83
CA PRO A 780 -37.99 -1.10 13.59
C PRO A 780 -37.85 -1.32 15.09
N VAL A 781 -38.34 -2.44 15.61
CA VAL A 781 -38.28 -2.80 17.04
C VAL A 781 -36.87 -3.17 17.44
N ALA A 782 -36.19 -3.97 16.61
CA ALA A 782 -34.79 -4.32 16.79
C ALA A 782 -33.91 -3.07 16.80
N ARG A 783 -34.16 -2.10 15.90
CA ARG A 783 -33.46 -0.82 15.91
C ARG A 783 -33.70 -0.03 17.21
N ARG A 784 -34.97 0.15 17.60
CA ARG A 784 -35.34 0.91 18.81
C ARG A 784 -34.74 0.29 20.07
N VAL A 785 -34.79 -1.03 20.21
CA VAL A 785 -34.28 -1.70 21.42
C VAL A 785 -32.76 -1.61 21.52
N CYS A 786 -32.03 -1.65 20.40
CA CYS A 786 -30.58 -1.41 20.40
C CYS A 786 -30.25 0.00 20.89
N PHE A 787 -30.98 1.01 20.43
CA PHE A 787 -30.82 2.39 20.90
C PHE A 787 -31.11 2.55 22.39
N ALA A 788 -32.20 1.98 22.88
CA ALA A 788 -32.52 1.98 24.31
C ALA A 788 -31.43 1.30 25.15
N SER A 789 -30.93 0.15 24.66
CA SER A 789 -29.90 -0.63 25.34
C SER A 789 -28.58 0.14 25.45
N LEU A 790 -28.17 0.84 24.38
CA LEU A 790 -26.96 1.65 24.39
C LEU A 790 -27.09 2.87 25.32
N LEU A 791 -28.22 3.58 25.29
CA LEU A 791 -28.44 4.75 26.15
C LEU A 791 -28.49 4.41 27.65
N THR A 792 -28.83 3.16 27.99
CA THR A 792 -28.84 2.68 29.39
C THR A 792 -27.52 2.05 29.84
N ALA A 793 -26.54 1.95 28.94
CA ALA A 793 -25.24 1.30 29.11
C ALA A 793 -24.10 2.31 29.35
N SER A 794 -24.39 3.48 29.94
CA SER A 794 -23.41 4.56 30.14
C SER A 794 -22.76 4.96 28.79
N PRO A 795 -23.50 5.64 27.90
CA PRO A 795 -23.03 5.90 26.54
C PRO A 795 -21.81 6.81 26.53
N VAL A 796 -20.90 6.56 25.58
CA VAL A 796 -19.67 7.33 25.37
C VAL A 796 -19.46 7.57 23.88
N ILE A 797 -18.64 8.56 23.54
CA ILE A 797 -18.20 8.78 22.16
C ILE A 797 -16.69 8.61 22.07
N TYR A 798 -16.22 8.10 20.94
CA TYR A 798 -14.80 7.96 20.61
C TYR A 798 -14.41 9.03 19.59
N GLU A 799 -13.25 9.66 19.80
CA GLU A 799 -12.56 10.46 18.79
C GLU A 799 -11.42 9.67 18.13
N PRO A 800 -11.14 9.93 16.85
CA PRO A 800 -9.99 9.33 16.20
C PRO A 800 -8.70 10.05 16.65
N MET A 801 -7.64 9.27 16.81
CA MET A 801 -6.30 9.73 17.20
C MET A 801 -5.30 9.50 16.08
N PHE A 802 -4.47 10.51 15.82
CA PHE A 802 -3.26 10.36 15.04
C PHE A 802 -2.08 9.94 15.91
N LEU A 803 -1.30 8.99 15.43
CA LEU A 803 0.09 8.84 15.83
C LEU A 803 0.88 9.91 15.06
N VAL A 804 1.47 10.83 15.81
CA VAL A 804 2.34 11.88 15.27
C VAL A 804 3.78 11.47 15.50
N ASP A 805 4.53 11.32 14.42
CA ASP A 805 5.99 11.14 14.45
C ASP A 805 6.64 12.48 14.07
N ILE A 806 7.45 13.04 14.97
CA ILE A 806 8.11 14.33 14.78
C ILE A 806 9.61 14.14 14.82
N SER A 807 10.24 14.41 13.69
CA SER A 807 11.69 14.58 13.61
C SER A 807 12.03 16.05 13.83
N VAL A 808 12.81 16.33 14.87
CA VAL A 808 13.17 17.70 15.24
C VAL A 808 14.59 17.75 15.81
N PRO A 809 15.39 18.79 15.50
CA PRO A 809 16.64 19.06 16.20
C PRO A 809 16.43 19.27 17.71
N GLN A 810 17.39 18.82 18.53
CA GLN A 810 17.29 18.92 20.00
C GLN A 810 17.05 20.35 20.52
N ASP A 811 17.55 21.38 19.83
CA ASP A 811 17.38 22.79 20.20
C ASP A 811 15.96 23.33 19.98
N ALA A 812 15.15 22.66 19.16
CA ALA A 812 13.78 23.05 18.83
C ALA A 812 12.70 22.15 19.48
N MET A 813 13.11 21.17 20.31
CA MET A 813 12.19 20.26 21.01
C MET A 813 11.15 20.98 21.87
N GLY A 814 11.55 22.06 22.56
CA GLY A 814 10.65 22.81 23.44
C GLY A 814 9.38 23.30 22.74
N GLY A 815 9.49 23.68 21.46
CA GLY A 815 8.34 24.07 20.63
C GLY A 815 7.38 22.90 20.37
N CYS A 816 7.90 21.68 20.23
CA CYS A 816 7.09 20.48 20.00
C CYS A 816 6.23 20.13 21.23
N TYR A 817 6.81 20.11 22.44
CA TYR A 817 6.03 19.85 23.67
C TYR A 817 4.99 20.92 23.93
N GLY A 818 5.35 22.20 23.74
CA GLY A 818 4.41 23.30 23.88
C GLY A 818 3.19 23.13 22.97
N MET A 819 3.42 22.71 21.72
CA MET A 819 2.34 22.49 20.76
C MET A 819 1.51 21.25 21.06
N MET A 820 2.15 20.13 21.40
CA MET A 820 1.44 18.92 21.83
C MET A 820 0.56 19.20 23.04
N SER A 821 1.09 19.81 24.08
CA SER A 821 0.33 20.10 25.31
C SER A 821 -0.85 21.05 25.05
N THR A 822 -0.68 22.04 24.17
CA THR A 822 -1.76 23.00 23.85
C THR A 822 -2.92 22.33 23.12
N ARG A 823 -2.63 21.31 22.31
CA ARG A 823 -3.58 20.62 21.43
C ARG A 823 -4.01 19.24 21.95
N ARG A 824 -3.96 19.03 23.27
CA ARG A 824 -4.32 17.76 23.94
C ARG A 824 -3.49 16.55 23.46
N GLY A 825 -2.33 16.78 22.87
CA GLY A 825 -1.41 15.76 22.43
C GLY A 825 -0.59 15.19 23.60
N HIS A 826 -0.24 13.91 23.50
CA HIS A 826 0.54 13.19 24.51
C HIS A 826 1.78 12.56 23.89
N VAL A 827 2.97 13.06 24.23
CA VAL A 827 4.25 12.45 23.85
C VAL A 827 4.52 11.28 24.77
N PHE A 828 4.72 10.08 24.21
CA PHE A 828 4.94 8.85 24.98
C PHE A 828 6.29 8.18 24.68
N HIS A 829 6.97 8.60 23.61
CA HIS A 829 8.27 8.07 23.24
C HIS A 829 9.18 9.16 22.71
N GLU A 830 10.43 9.11 23.14
CA GLU A 830 11.47 10.08 22.80
C GLU A 830 12.77 9.31 22.57
N GLU A 831 13.37 9.47 21.41
CA GLU A 831 14.64 8.82 21.09
C GLU A 831 15.58 9.79 20.39
N GLN A 832 16.82 9.82 20.85
CA GLN A 832 17.89 10.53 20.16
C GLN A 832 18.47 9.64 19.06
N GLN A 833 18.54 10.17 17.85
CA GLN A 833 19.13 9.45 16.74
C GLN A 833 20.66 9.35 16.91
N PRO A 834 21.24 8.13 16.98
CA PRO A 834 22.67 7.98 17.24
C PRO A 834 23.53 8.62 16.14
N GLY A 835 24.42 9.54 16.53
CA GLY A 835 25.33 10.23 15.62
C GLY A 835 24.78 11.52 14.99
N THR A 836 23.55 11.94 15.34
CA THR A 836 23.00 13.24 14.93
C THR A 836 22.37 13.99 16.11
N PRO A 837 22.22 15.33 16.03
CA PRO A 837 21.47 16.10 17.03
C PRO A 837 19.95 16.02 16.83
N MET A 838 19.46 15.07 16.03
CA MET A 838 18.04 14.89 15.75
C MET A 838 17.37 14.03 16.83
N MET A 839 16.15 14.39 17.16
CA MET A 839 15.29 13.71 18.11
C MET A 839 14.03 13.26 17.38
N HIS A 840 13.59 12.04 17.66
CA HIS A 840 12.32 11.49 17.20
C HIS A 840 11.35 11.44 18.36
N LEU A 841 10.22 12.12 18.21
CA LEU A 841 9.14 12.18 19.20
C LEU A 841 7.93 11.47 18.63
N LYS A 842 7.43 10.44 19.33
CA LYS A 842 6.13 9.83 19.01
C LYS A 842 5.09 10.31 20.02
N ALA A 843 3.97 10.78 19.48
CA ALA A 843 2.88 11.32 20.26
C ALA A 843 1.51 10.89 19.72
N TYR A 844 0.50 10.90 20.58
CA TYR A 844 -0.89 10.81 20.14
C TYR A 844 -1.52 12.21 20.09
N LEU A 845 -2.21 12.55 19.00
CA LEU A 845 -2.89 13.83 18.80
C LEU A 845 -4.33 13.58 18.32
N PRO A 846 -5.35 14.18 18.97
CA PRO A 846 -6.73 14.09 18.47
C PRO A 846 -6.85 14.72 17.08
N VAL A 847 -7.54 14.05 16.15
CA VAL A 847 -7.70 14.56 14.77
C VAL A 847 -8.40 15.92 14.74
N SER A 848 -9.31 16.21 15.68
CA SER A 848 -9.97 17.52 15.74
C SER A 848 -9.00 18.66 16.05
N GLU A 849 -7.90 18.34 16.75
CA GLU A 849 -6.86 19.30 17.15
C GLU A 849 -5.68 19.30 16.16
N SER A 850 -5.72 18.48 15.09
CA SER A 850 -4.64 18.42 14.10
C SER A 850 -4.75 19.51 13.03
N PHE A 851 -5.90 20.16 12.88
CA PHE A 851 -6.10 21.19 11.86
C PHE A 851 -5.16 22.37 12.07
N GLY A 852 -4.37 22.69 11.04
CA GLY A 852 -3.34 23.73 11.10
C GLY A 852 -2.13 23.39 11.99
N PHE A 853 -2.05 22.15 12.51
CA PHE A 853 -0.96 21.72 13.40
C PHE A 853 0.42 21.88 12.76
N ASN A 854 0.56 21.48 11.49
CA ASN A 854 1.84 21.58 10.77
C ASN A 854 2.33 23.03 10.65
N SER A 855 1.42 23.96 10.36
CA SER A 855 1.73 25.39 10.24
C SER A 855 2.19 25.97 11.58
N ASP A 856 1.46 25.64 12.64
CA ASP A 856 1.75 26.17 13.98
C ASP A 856 3.00 25.54 14.59
N LEU A 857 3.21 24.23 14.40
CA LEU A 857 4.44 23.55 14.79
C LEU A 857 5.64 24.12 14.02
N GLY A 858 5.49 24.39 12.72
CA GLY A 858 6.51 25.07 11.93
C GLY A 858 6.87 26.42 12.53
N LYS A 859 5.90 27.25 12.89
CA LYS A 859 6.17 28.55 13.56
C LYS A 859 6.85 28.36 14.92
N ALA A 860 6.37 27.43 15.73
CA ALA A 860 6.88 27.18 17.09
C ALA A 860 8.32 26.63 17.10
N THR A 861 8.74 25.97 16.03
CA THR A 861 10.06 25.32 15.91
C THR A 861 11.00 26.05 14.95
N GLY A 862 10.59 27.20 14.41
CA GLY A 862 11.37 27.94 13.40
C GLY A 862 11.52 27.19 12.07
N GLY A 863 10.55 26.35 11.73
CA GLY A 863 10.52 25.53 10.51
C GLY A 863 11.38 24.27 10.57
N LYS A 864 11.88 23.91 11.76
CA LYS A 864 12.84 22.80 11.93
C LYS A 864 12.19 21.44 12.21
N ALA A 865 10.92 21.42 12.60
CA ALA A 865 10.20 20.18 12.91
C ALA A 865 9.40 19.67 11.71
N PHE A 866 9.46 18.36 11.50
CA PHE A 866 8.76 17.67 10.42
C PHE A 866 7.78 16.65 11.03
N PRO A 867 6.50 17.02 11.20
CA PRO A 867 5.50 16.11 11.73
C PRO A 867 4.92 15.23 10.62
N GLN A 868 4.65 13.98 10.96
CA GLN A 868 3.84 13.08 10.16
C GLN A 868 2.72 12.50 11.00
N MET A 869 1.52 12.46 10.46
CA MET A 869 0.32 12.02 11.17
C MET A 869 -0.25 10.80 10.46
N VAL A 870 -0.35 9.69 11.17
CA VAL A 870 -0.99 8.45 10.70
C VAL A 870 -2.16 8.16 11.61
N PHE A 871 -3.32 7.76 11.05
CA PHE A 871 -4.41 7.26 11.88
C PHE A 871 -3.91 6.09 12.73
N SER A 872 -4.09 6.19 14.05
CA SER A 872 -3.58 5.19 14.99
C SER A 872 -4.71 4.34 15.55
N HIS A 873 -5.62 4.96 16.29
CA HIS A 873 -6.69 4.26 17.00
C HIS A 873 -7.83 5.21 17.35
N TRP A 874 -8.88 4.65 17.93
CA TRP A 874 -10.00 5.40 18.49
C TRP A 874 -9.82 5.54 20.00
N ALA A 875 -9.83 6.76 20.52
CA ALA A 875 -9.73 7.02 21.96
C ALA A 875 -11.05 7.55 22.53
N LEU A 876 -11.32 7.23 23.79
CA LEU A 876 -12.49 7.74 24.49
C LEU A 876 -12.43 9.27 24.57
N PHE A 877 -13.49 9.92 24.08
CA PHE A 877 -13.63 11.36 24.25
C PHE A 877 -14.00 11.66 25.70
N GLY A 878 -13.24 12.53 26.35
CA GLY A 878 -13.43 12.82 27.77
C GLY A 878 -14.81 13.44 28.09
N GLY A 879 -15.50 12.85 29.06
CA GLY A 879 -16.78 13.34 29.60
C GLY A 879 -17.99 12.51 29.16
N ASN A 880 -19.08 12.58 29.94
CA ASN A 880 -20.31 11.86 29.64
C ASN A 880 -21.20 12.66 28.68
N PRO A 881 -21.54 12.15 27.48
CA PRO A 881 -22.35 12.85 26.49
C PRO A 881 -23.79 13.17 26.95
N LEU A 882 -24.31 12.48 27.98
CA LEU A 882 -25.63 12.77 28.56
C LEU A 882 -25.60 13.92 29.58
N THR A 883 -24.43 14.30 30.08
CA THR A 883 -24.30 15.36 31.08
C THR A 883 -24.03 16.70 30.41
N GLU A 884 -24.98 17.63 30.55
CA GLU A 884 -24.85 19.00 30.05
C GLU A 884 -23.58 19.69 30.58
N GLY A 885 -22.92 20.48 29.74
CA GLY A 885 -21.69 21.20 30.07
C GLY A 885 -20.40 20.40 29.92
N THR A 886 -20.46 19.09 29.64
CA THR A 886 -19.26 18.33 29.26
C THR A 886 -18.88 18.60 27.80
N LYS A 887 -17.59 18.47 27.46
CA LYS A 887 -17.14 18.59 26.06
C LYS A 887 -17.79 17.54 25.16
N ALA A 888 -17.98 16.31 25.67
CA ALA A 888 -18.63 15.24 24.93
C ALA A 888 -20.07 15.60 24.56
N HIS A 889 -20.81 16.17 25.51
CA HIS A 889 -22.17 16.64 25.26
C HIS A 889 -22.19 17.73 24.20
N GLN A 890 -21.30 18.73 24.30
CA GLN A 890 -21.23 19.81 23.30
C GLN A 890 -20.93 19.25 21.90
N ALA A 891 -19.97 18.34 21.76
CA ALA A 891 -19.63 17.73 20.47
C ALA A 891 -20.82 16.97 19.84
N VAL A 892 -21.61 16.26 20.66
CA VAL A 892 -22.83 15.58 20.22
C VAL A 892 -23.89 16.59 19.78
N ILE A 893 -24.16 17.63 20.56
CA ILE A 893 -25.14 18.66 20.22
C ILE A 893 -24.74 19.41 18.95
N ASP A 894 -23.49 19.80 18.79
CA ASP A 894 -22.98 20.48 17.59
C ASP A 894 -23.15 19.59 16.34
N THR A 895 -22.86 18.30 16.48
CA THR A 895 -23.05 17.31 15.41
C THR A 895 -24.53 17.15 15.05
N ARG A 896 -25.42 17.11 16.05
CA ARG A 896 -26.87 17.00 15.84
C ARG A 896 -27.44 18.25 15.15
N ALA A 897 -27.05 19.44 15.60
CA ALA A 897 -27.47 20.70 15.01
C ALA A 897 -27.05 20.79 13.54
N ARG A 898 -25.80 20.40 13.22
CA ARG A 898 -25.31 20.34 11.84
C ARG A 898 -26.11 19.36 10.98
N LYS A 899 -26.40 18.17 11.51
CA LYS A 899 -27.21 17.14 10.81
C LYS A 899 -28.71 17.48 10.73
N GLY A 900 -29.14 18.64 11.23
CA GLY A 900 -30.56 19.02 11.26
C GLY A 900 -31.42 18.09 12.14
N LEU A 901 -30.80 17.41 13.10
CA LEU A 901 -31.50 16.55 14.05
C LEU A 901 -32.17 17.41 15.14
N SER A 902 -33.15 16.81 15.84
CA SER A 902 -33.84 17.50 16.94
C SER A 902 -32.86 18.02 18.00
N GLU A 903 -33.05 19.25 18.45
CA GLU A 903 -32.23 19.84 19.51
C GLU A 903 -32.27 18.99 20.79
N GLY A 904 -31.11 18.87 21.46
CA GLY A 904 -30.97 18.06 22.67
C GLY A 904 -30.80 16.55 22.42
N MET A 905 -30.48 15.82 23.48
CA MET A 905 -30.32 14.36 23.43
C MET A 905 -31.68 13.66 23.27
N PRO A 906 -31.79 12.60 22.45
CA PRO A 906 -33.02 11.82 22.37
C PRO A 906 -33.38 11.20 23.72
N PRO A 907 -34.61 11.42 24.23
CA PRO A 907 -34.98 10.91 25.53
C PRO A 907 -35.18 9.38 25.45
N LEU A 908 -34.84 8.68 26.54
CA LEU A 908 -34.87 7.21 26.58
C LEU A 908 -36.26 6.63 26.30
N ASP A 909 -37.33 7.33 26.71
CA ASP A 909 -38.73 6.96 26.50
C ASP A 909 -39.14 6.91 25.01
N ARG A 910 -38.39 7.57 24.12
CA ARG A 910 -38.55 7.43 22.67
C ARG A 910 -38.32 5.99 22.20
N PHE A 911 -37.42 5.27 22.86
CA PHE A 911 -36.94 3.96 22.45
C PHE A 911 -37.38 2.83 23.38
N LEU A 912 -37.44 3.11 24.68
CA LEU A 912 -37.79 2.15 25.73
C LEU A 912 -39.31 2.12 25.96
N ASP A 913 -39.94 0.99 25.66
CA ASP A 913 -41.36 0.76 25.93
C ASP A 913 -41.54 0.11 27.31
N ARG A 914 -42.60 0.49 28.03
CA ARG A 914 -43.02 -0.16 29.28
C ARG A 914 -43.95 -1.34 28.98
N LEU A 915 -43.92 -2.38 29.82
CA LEU A 915 -44.69 -3.61 29.67
C LEU A 915 -46.20 -3.39 29.58
#